data_AF-A0A1W0XBP0-F1
#
_entry.id   AF-A0A1W0XBP0-F1
#
_cell.length_a   1.000
_cell.length_b   1.000
_cell.length_c   1.000
_cell.angle_alpha   90.00
_cell.angle_beta   90.00
_cell.angle_gamma   90.00
#
_symmetry.space_group_name_H-M   'P 1'
#
loop_
_entity.id
_entity.type
_entity.pdbx_description
1 polymer ?
#
loop_
_entity_poly.entity_id
_entity_poly.type
_entity_poly.pdbx_seq_one_letter_code
_entity_poly.pdbx_strand_id
1 'polypeptide(L)'
;MALQMNSPVIATKILELSNFSHGASKYLGSSDVSISETGLVCVIRRVDRWTQPTIFVLDTAKTDRPVFVSALALDPQDAKRERTAEGRISPDGKRIIIHDSRAVWVVDLTKDLTTADSPFRPMDLKHLGEVGIELVQWVGNNSAAAILSGKSAGLYHLHPVGLDAVERNATPVTWSVPGAVPLTETVACSKDGVWIARFSVLFEKGRALGLLFLDRGHEKFQLSGFAGAFVTGKNKEDDEGRFYYADAGATHDSMTLTALQLSGRIPPSPVANPIWKHEFRYPRSHDLISPEIPITMHISEKDDLLYIVSSLGYVHVFQLASGEHIGSTRAGTSKVVCSALRRGKRGLNVVDANGTVFSVIMDVQEWFSRQNIAALPIRDKRPVLRVVLQNNIPVTKQVFFDFFPDFISANGKAYHDAVDLLEPLSDSELFKFFTQVTKRNPTLLPVLRTLAKRFSDRLPLSEMVALFKECGGPAATFAFLNMFGAGNLEGKEMEEFIQSAIDIEHYTVLEHALLQTKVLDPETVLRVLKPKVKADPSYAPLFENFCQRFELVEGLVFSNLVKGFTHLAKIKDLVQKSDAKNVLLIFRALFDNNIQDKILDLFLTEVKPAAFTPEFMEQFTLNNKLKNYTRCLELMVAKSTCDIRLVEQLFKLYADDADGQNHKKAFLKKVGQTRCEEIGNLFKESDYLQALSIFECGECDWPYIKLANARNLMSNVTGYLLARADAALWTEAFSKLAAFDQALYGYAPDGFQAQLLGSSFAAKSVFLSAVIEGNRQQLAMHVLNYLIDAQFEDKSERGFIEDCYLVGLMTWYPDQHAQIASFIAAHKDFSHVKVLTDLLSRNIRGTAAGVVIERLTKDGITEEVTGDDIKRLTEAAELSDNRKAWMIIGRIHLNRGDLLEALWAYVKGEHYDNYQEVLKAIKSVEDFEHWNMAVDYLQMVKRRVKDTKPVMTMLSFALVKTNRLVEFEKMMAEGGNGDAGPEDRVCGICEENPREMNFLPCNHVYTCEGCAVKVRDCPICRNPITSRHRIYLA
;
A
#
# COMPACT_ATOMS: atom_id res chain seq x y z
N MET A 1 -41.56 -66.85 20.55
CA MET A 1 -42.52 -66.05 19.77
C MET A 1 -42.52 -64.56 20.14
N ALA A 2 -42.57 -64.16 21.43
CA ALA A 2 -42.57 -62.74 21.81
C ALA A 2 -41.34 -61.91 21.33
N LEU A 3 -40.14 -62.51 21.25
CA LEU A 3 -38.94 -61.85 20.71
C LEU A 3 -38.97 -61.61 19.19
N GLN A 4 -39.76 -62.39 18.43
CA GLN A 4 -39.90 -62.21 16.98
C GLN A 4 -40.79 -61.02 16.61
N MET A 5 -41.72 -60.61 17.48
CA MET A 5 -42.67 -59.55 17.13
C MET A 5 -42.06 -58.14 17.17
N ASN A 6 -40.91 -57.95 17.82
CA ASN A 6 -40.29 -56.63 18.03
C ASN A 6 -38.87 -56.48 17.47
N SER A 7 -38.29 -57.48 16.80
CA SER A 7 -36.94 -57.38 16.23
C SER A 7 -36.96 -56.96 14.75
N PRO A 8 -36.05 -56.05 14.30
CA PRO A 8 -35.91 -55.71 12.87
C PRO A 8 -35.25 -56.83 12.04
N VAL A 9 -34.93 -57.97 12.66
CA VAL A 9 -34.26 -59.11 12.03
C VAL A 9 -35.28 -60.22 11.79
N ILE A 10 -35.49 -60.57 10.52
CA ILE A 10 -36.51 -61.54 10.10
C ILE A 10 -35.84 -62.75 9.49
N ALA A 11 -36.15 -63.94 10.03
CA ALA A 11 -35.78 -65.21 9.43
C ALA A 11 -36.93 -65.75 8.58
N THR A 12 -36.65 -65.98 7.29
CA THR A 12 -37.59 -66.56 6.33
C THR A 12 -37.05 -67.88 5.83
N LYS A 13 -37.85 -68.95 5.89
CA LYS A 13 -37.52 -70.24 5.29
C LYS A 13 -37.57 -70.12 3.76
N ILE A 14 -36.50 -70.50 3.08
CA ILE A 14 -36.40 -70.45 1.61
C ILE A 14 -36.73 -71.81 1.00
N LEU A 15 -36.06 -72.88 1.46
CA LEU A 15 -36.24 -74.23 0.94
C LEU A 15 -35.87 -75.29 1.99
N GLU A 16 -36.28 -76.52 1.76
CA GLU A 16 -35.76 -77.70 2.45
C GLU A 16 -34.96 -78.57 1.49
N LEU A 17 -33.75 -78.96 1.90
CA LEU A 17 -32.85 -79.81 1.10
C LEU A 17 -33.41 -81.23 0.91
N SER A 18 -34.29 -81.67 1.82
CA SER A 18 -35.06 -82.91 1.77
C SER A 18 -35.82 -83.09 0.45
N ASN A 19 -36.31 -81.99 -0.12
CA ASN A 19 -37.13 -81.99 -1.34
C ASN A 19 -36.31 -82.27 -2.62
N PHE A 20 -35.01 -81.97 -2.60
CA PHE A 20 -34.13 -82.09 -3.77
C PHE A 20 -33.22 -83.31 -3.72
N SER A 21 -33.13 -83.93 -2.56
CA SER A 21 -32.33 -85.13 -2.35
C SER A 21 -33.00 -86.03 -1.32
N HIS A 22 -33.64 -87.11 -1.80
CA HIS A 22 -34.30 -88.10 -0.96
C HIS A 22 -33.33 -88.70 0.05
N GLY A 23 -33.36 -88.26 1.31
CA GLY A 23 -32.49 -88.75 2.40
C GLY A 23 -31.47 -87.75 2.94
N ALA A 24 -31.39 -86.51 2.42
CA ALA A 24 -30.55 -85.45 3.01
C ALA A 24 -31.13 -84.79 4.28
N SER A 25 -32.18 -85.38 4.86
CA SER A 25 -33.06 -84.71 5.81
C SER A 25 -32.93 -85.19 7.26
N LYS A 26 -31.86 -85.89 7.64
CA LYS A 26 -31.64 -86.26 9.05
C LYS A 26 -30.19 -86.10 9.46
N TYR A 27 -29.94 -85.01 10.19
CA TYR A 27 -28.70 -84.67 10.90
C TYR A 27 -27.49 -84.42 10.00
N LEU A 28 -27.56 -83.33 9.22
CA LEU A 28 -26.38 -82.81 8.51
C LEU A 28 -25.36 -82.27 9.52
N GLY A 29 -24.08 -82.58 9.29
CA GLY A 29 -22.93 -81.97 9.96
C GLY A 29 -22.37 -80.76 9.19
N SER A 30 -21.42 -80.06 9.81
CA SER A 30 -20.71 -78.91 9.21
C SER A 30 -19.75 -79.29 8.06
N SER A 31 -19.51 -80.58 7.85
CA SER A 31 -18.74 -81.15 6.74
C SER A 31 -19.62 -81.64 5.59
N ASP A 32 -20.92 -81.81 5.83
CA ASP A 32 -21.87 -82.32 4.82
C ASP A 32 -22.50 -81.20 3.98
N VAL A 33 -22.54 -79.96 4.49
CA VAL A 33 -23.18 -78.84 3.81
C VAL A 33 -22.41 -77.53 3.97
N SER A 34 -22.33 -76.77 2.88
CA SER A 34 -21.81 -75.40 2.86
C SER A 34 -22.69 -74.50 2.00
N ILE A 35 -22.65 -73.20 2.26
CA ILE A 35 -23.48 -72.21 1.57
C ILE A 35 -22.65 -70.99 1.18
N SER A 36 -22.88 -70.46 -0.02
CA SER A 36 -22.20 -69.28 -0.54
C SER A 36 -22.97 -67.99 -0.25
N GLU A 37 -22.33 -66.85 -0.49
CA GLU A 37 -22.98 -65.55 -0.37
C GLU A 37 -24.05 -65.32 -1.44
N THR A 38 -23.84 -65.90 -2.61
CA THR A 38 -24.78 -65.89 -3.74
C THR A 38 -26.01 -66.77 -3.49
N GLY A 39 -26.00 -67.59 -2.43
CA GLY A 39 -27.09 -68.50 -2.11
C GLY A 39 -27.01 -69.84 -2.84
N LEU A 40 -25.83 -70.26 -3.27
CA LEU A 40 -25.57 -71.62 -3.73
C LEU A 40 -25.26 -72.51 -2.53
N VAL A 41 -25.96 -73.64 -2.40
CA VAL A 41 -25.79 -74.62 -1.32
C VAL A 41 -25.11 -75.85 -1.90
N CYS A 42 -23.93 -76.18 -1.39
CA CYS A 42 -23.23 -77.41 -1.73
C CYS A 42 -23.49 -78.45 -0.63
N VAL A 43 -24.05 -79.59 -1.02
CA VAL A 43 -24.36 -80.73 -0.14
C VAL A 43 -23.56 -81.94 -0.62
N ILE A 44 -22.84 -82.56 0.30
CA ILE A 44 -22.13 -83.82 0.07
C ILE A 44 -22.95 -84.92 0.72
N ARG A 45 -23.44 -85.84 -0.10
CA ARG A 45 -24.28 -86.93 0.35
C ARG A 45 -23.52 -88.24 0.34
N ARG A 46 -23.61 -88.97 1.46
CA ARG A 46 -23.15 -90.36 1.62
C ARG A 46 -24.40 -91.21 1.87
N VAL A 47 -24.86 -92.00 0.88
CA VAL A 47 -26.16 -92.70 0.97
C VAL A 47 -26.09 -93.89 1.93
N ASP A 48 -24.96 -94.60 1.94
CA ASP A 48 -24.61 -95.67 2.88
C ASP A 48 -23.08 -95.92 2.88
N ARG A 49 -22.60 -96.95 3.61
CA ARG A 49 -21.16 -97.29 3.66
C ARG A 49 -20.58 -97.80 2.32
N TRP A 50 -21.40 -98.06 1.30
CA TRP A 50 -21.00 -98.78 0.07
C TRP A 50 -21.22 -97.96 -1.21
N THR A 51 -21.87 -96.80 -1.13
CA THR A 51 -22.17 -95.90 -2.25
C THR A 51 -21.17 -94.75 -2.34
N GLN A 52 -20.81 -94.39 -3.57
CA GLN A 52 -19.93 -93.24 -3.84
C GLN A 52 -20.58 -91.94 -3.34
N PRO A 53 -19.82 -91.02 -2.72
CA PRO A 53 -20.35 -89.73 -2.31
C PRO A 53 -20.84 -88.97 -3.54
N THR A 54 -21.95 -88.25 -3.42
CA THR A 54 -22.46 -87.40 -4.52
C THR A 54 -22.51 -85.96 -4.05
N ILE A 55 -21.99 -85.05 -4.88
CA ILE A 55 -22.00 -83.62 -4.64
C ILE A 55 -23.21 -83.02 -5.35
N PHE A 56 -24.06 -82.33 -4.60
CA PHE A 56 -25.19 -81.56 -5.11
C PHE A 56 -24.94 -80.08 -4.87
N VAL A 57 -25.07 -79.26 -5.91
CA VAL A 57 -25.10 -77.80 -5.78
C VAL A 57 -26.48 -77.32 -6.16
N LEU A 58 -27.13 -76.65 -5.22
CA LEU A 58 -28.48 -76.11 -5.35
C LEU A 58 -28.39 -74.58 -5.35
N ASP A 59 -29.20 -73.92 -6.16
CA ASP A 59 -29.34 -72.47 -6.13
C ASP A 59 -30.62 -72.11 -5.40
N THR A 60 -30.50 -71.37 -4.30
CA THR A 60 -31.66 -70.92 -3.51
C THR A 60 -32.60 -70.01 -4.29
N ALA A 61 -32.17 -69.42 -5.41
CA ALA A 61 -33.03 -68.66 -6.32
C ALA A 61 -33.72 -69.52 -7.38
N LYS A 62 -33.20 -70.73 -7.67
CA LYS A 62 -33.73 -71.65 -8.69
C LYS A 62 -34.07 -72.99 -8.04
N THR A 63 -35.24 -73.04 -7.42
CA THR A 63 -35.71 -74.15 -6.60
C THR A 63 -36.32 -75.31 -7.39
N ASP A 64 -36.06 -75.45 -8.68
CA ASP A 64 -36.70 -76.50 -9.49
C ASP A 64 -35.76 -77.70 -9.72
N ARG A 65 -34.44 -77.48 -9.79
CA ARG A 65 -33.43 -78.53 -10.02
C ARG A 65 -32.05 -78.11 -9.53
N PRO A 66 -31.18 -79.06 -9.14
CA PRO A 66 -29.78 -78.76 -8.82
C PRO A 66 -29.04 -78.18 -10.03
N VAL A 67 -28.15 -77.22 -9.75
CA VAL A 67 -27.26 -76.57 -10.72
C VAL A 67 -26.14 -77.51 -11.13
N PHE A 68 -25.65 -78.34 -10.20
CA PHE A 68 -24.60 -79.32 -10.45
C PHE A 68 -24.87 -80.58 -9.63
N VAL A 69 -24.71 -81.74 -10.26
CA VAL A 69 -24.74 -83.05 -9.62
C VAL A 69 -23.60 -83.87 -10.19
N SER A 70 -22.70 -84.34 -9.33
CA SER A 70 -21.62 -85.24 -9.74
C SER A 70 -21.37 -86.30 -8.69
N ALA A 71 -21.19 -87.54 -9.12
CA ALA A 71 -20.57 -88.56 -8.30
C ALA A 71 -19.11 -88.16 -8.04
N LEU A 72 -18.66 -88.33 -6.81
CA LEU A 72 -17.31 -88.00 -6.38
C LEU A 72 -16.41 -89.22 -6.61
N ALA A 73 -15.76 -89.29 -7.78
CA ALA A 73 -14.78 -90.32 -8.12
C ALA A 73 -13.37 -89.72 -8.01
N LEU A 74 -12.77 -89.82 -6.83
CA LEU A 74 -11.47 -89.18 -6.53
C LEU A 74 -10.28 -90.07 -6.88
N ASP A 75 -10.41 -91.39 -6.73
CA ASP A 75 -9.39 -92.39 -7.11
C ASP A 75 -10.05 -93.78 -7.28
N PRO A 76 -9.99 -94.42 -8.45
CA PRO A 76 -10.61 -95.72 -8.69
C PRO A 76 -10.03 -96.88 -7.84
N GLN A 77 -8.88 -96.70 -7.19
CA GLN A 77 -8.21 -97.77 -6.42
C GLN A 77 -8.41 -97.71 -4.89
N ASP A 78 -8.95 -96.64 -4.32
CA ASP A 78 -8.99 -96.45 -2.85
C ASP A 78 -10.36 -95.94 -2.33
N ALA A 79 -11.33 -96.85 -2.25
CA ALA A 79 -12.70 -96.58 -1.77
C ALA A 79 -12.77 -96.08 -0.30
N LYS A 80 -11.68 -96.16 0.48
CA LYS A 80 -11.65 -95.57 1.83
C LYS A 80 -11.51 -94.05 1.79
N ARG A 81 -10.87 -93.48 0.77
CA ARG A 81 -10.63 -92.04 0.63
C ARG A 81 -11.89 -91.26 0.29
N GLU A 82 -12.69 -91.80 -0.63
CA GLU A 82 -13.98 -91.21 -1.02
C GLU A 82 -14.91 -91.03 0.19
N ARG A 83 -14.86 -91.95 1.16
CA ARG A 83 -15.71 -91.92 2.36
C ARG A 83 -15.41 -90.75 3.31
N THR A 84 -14.19 -90.23 3.29
CA THR A 84 -13.74 -89.15 4.18
C THR A 84 -13.73 -87.79 3.50
N ALA A 85 -14.12 -87.70 2.23
CA ALA A 85 -14.07 -86.46 1.48
C ALA A 85 -15.10 -85.44 2.00
N GLU A 86 -14.62 -84.25 2.32
CA GLU A 86 -15.42 -83.07 2.68
C GLU A 86 -15.32 -82.04 1.56
N GLY A 87 -16.24 -81.09 1.51
CA GLY A 87 -16.19 -80.07 0.49
C GLY A 87 -17.02 -78.84 0.79
N ARG A 88 -16.49 -77.71 0.34
CA ARG A 88 -16.96 -76.38 0.69
C ARG A 88 -17.03 -75.52 -0.55
N ILE A 89 -18.15 -74.86 -0.75
CA ILE A 89 -18.34 -73.87 -1.81
C ILE A 89 -17.64 -72.55 -1.44
N SER A 90 -17.04 -71.88 -2.43
CA SER A 90 -16.44 -70.56 -2.25
C SER A 90 -17.49 -69.50 -1.92
N PRO A 91 -17.13 -68.41 -1.21
CA PRO A 91 -18.10 -67.37 -0.83
C PRO A 91 -18.81 -66.74 -2.05
N ASP A 92 -18.09 -66.53 -3.16
CA ASP A 92 -18.68 -66.03 -4.41
C ASP A 92 -19.52 -67.06 -5.19
N GLY A 93 -19.51 -68.34 -4.76
CA GLY A 93 -20.25 -69.43 -5.36
C GLY A 93 -19.66 -69.97 -6.67
N LYS A 94 -18.44 -69.58 -7.04
CA LYS A 94 -17.85 -69.97 -8.33
C LYS A 94 -17.07 -71.28 -8.27
N ARG A 95 -16.61 -71.72 -7.09
CA ARG A 95 -15.75 -72.90 -6.96
C ARG A 95 -16.13 -73.76 -5.77
N ILE A 96 -15.68 -75.01 -5.79
CA ILE A 96 -15.79 -75.94 -4.67
C ILE A 96 -14.40 -76.48 -4.37
N ILE A 97 -13.98 -76.40 -3.12
CA ILE A 97 -12.85 -77.20 -2.65
C ILE A 97 -13.39 -78.50 -2.10
N ILE A 98 -12.76 -79.61 -2.47
CA ILE A 98 -13.01 -80.92 -1.91
C ILE A 98 -11.69 -81.41 -1.32
N HIS A 99 -11.70 -82.04 -0.17
CA HIS A 99 -10.49 -82.61 0.41
C HIS A 99 -10.80 -83.90 1.16
N ASP A 100 -9.84 -84.81 1.17
CA ASP A 100 -9.81 -85.96 2.09
C ASP A 100 -8.64 -85.81 3.06
N SER A 101 -8.21 -86.89 3.72
CA SER A 101 -7.06 -86.86 4.63
C SER A 101 -5.69 -86.71 3.96
N ARG A 102 -5.59 -86.69 2.62
CA ARG A 102 -4.31 -86.74 1.88
C ARG A 102 -4.21 -85.78 0.70
N ALA A 103 -5.32 -85.37 0.09
CA ALA A 103 -5.35 -84.54 -1.09
C ALA A 103 -6.48 -83.49 -1.05
N VAL A 104 -6.27 -82.41 -1.79
CA VAL A 104 -7.22 -81.31 -2.00
C VAL A 104 -7.47 -81.16 -3.49
N TRP A 105 -8.74 -81.02 -3.87
CA TRP A 105 -9.22 -80.79 -5.23
C TRP A 105 -9.99 -79.48 -5.30
N VAL A 106 -9.91 -78.80 -6.43
CA VAL A 106 -10.64 -77.54 -6.68
C VAL A 106 -11.45 -77.70 -7.95
N VAL A 107 -12.77 -77.58 -7.84
CA VAL A 107 -13.71 -77.62 -8.96
C VAL A 107 -14.15 -76.21 -9.28
N ASP A 108 -14.02 -75.79 -10.54
CA ASP A 108 -14.51 -74.50 -11.02
C ASP A 108 -15.90 -74.67 -11.65
N LEU A 109 -16.93 -74.14 -10.97
CA LEU A 109 -18.33 -74.23 -11.41
C LEU A 109 -18.67 -73.29 -12.58
N THR A 110 -17.74 -72.41 -12.98
CA THR A 110 -17.94 -71.53 -14.15
C THR A 110 -17.56 -72.19 -15.47
N LYS A 111 -16.87 -73.32 -15.44
CA LYS A 111 -16.47 -74.08 -16.62
C LYS A 111 -17.53 -75.11 -17.01
N ASP A 112 -17.53 -75.53 -18.27
CA ASP A 112 -18.45 -76.57 -18.75
C ASP A 112 -17.98 -77.95 -18.29
N LEU A 113 -18.62 -78.47 -17.23
CA LEU A 113 -18.27 -79.71 -16.53
C LEU A 113 -18.71 -80.98 -17.27
N THR A 114 -19.18 -80.85 -18.51
CA THR A 114 -19.65 -81.94 -19.39
C THR A 114 -18.55 -82.56 -20.26
N THR A 115 -17.34 -81.99 -20.24
CA THR A 115 -16.19 -82.46 -21.03
C THR A 115 -15.47 -83.65 -20.36
N ALA A 116 -14.86 -84.53 -21.16
CA ALA A 116 -14.32 -85.84 -20.71
C ALA A 116 -13.08 -85.77 -19.79
N ASP A 117 -12.49 -84.59 -19.59
CA ASP A 117 -11.41 -84.40 -18.62
C ASP A 117 -12.00 -84.25 -17.22
N SER A 118 -11.69 -85.20 -16.32
CA SER A 118 -12.17 -85.15 -14.93
C SER A 118 -11.85 -83.79 -14.28
N PRO A 119 -12.87 -83.04 -13.79
CA PRO A 119 -12.66 -81.73 -13.17
C PRO A 119 -11.95 -81.83 -11.80
N PHE A 120 -11.66 -83.04 -11.32
CA PHE A 120 -11.06 -83.34 -10.02
C PHE A 120 -9.56 -83.66 -10.16
N ARG A 121 -8.73 -82.68 -10.53
CA ARG A 121 -7.26 -82.83 -10.42
C ARG A 121 -6.79 -82.47 -8.99
N PRO A 122 -6.09 -83.37 -8.27
CA PRO A 122 -5.57 -83.05 -6.95
C PRO A 122 -4.44 -82.03 -7.04
N MET A 123 -4.40 -81.10 -6.09
CA MET A 123 -3.28 -80.19 -5.87
C MET A 123 -2.03 -80.98 -5.45
N ASP A 124 -0.84 -80.63 -5.97
CA ASP A 124 0.39 -81.35 -5.66
C ASP A 124 0.95 -80.98 -4.26
N LEU A 125 0.64 -81.81 -3.28
CA LEU A 125 1.13 -81.67 -1.89
C LEU A 125 2.42 -82.47 -1.60
N LYS A 126 3.03 -83.14 -2.60
CA LYS A 126 4.18 -84.05 -2.36
C LYS A 126 5.38 -83.37 -1.71
N HIS A 127 5.57 -82.07 -1.98
CA HIS A 127 6.64 -81.26 -1.40
C HIS A 127 6.54 -81.07 0.13
N LEU A 128 5.40 -81.41 0.73
CA LEU A 128 5.17 -81.37 2.18
C LEU A 128 5.38 -82.74 2.87
N GLY A 129 5.66 -83.81 2.13
CA GLY A 129 5.86 -85.17 2.67
C GLY A 129 4.55 -85.94 2.93
N GLU A 130 4.60 -86.98 3.77
CA GLU A 130 3.37 -87.65 4.26
C GLU A 130 2.65 -86.73 5.25
N VAL A 131 1.55 -86.14 4.80
CA VAL A 131 0.77 -85.17 5.55
C VAL A 131 -0.67 -85.67 5.68
N GLY A 132 -1.22 -85.56 6.89
CA GLY A 132 -2.66 -85.71 7.14
C GLY A 132 -3.34 -84.36 7.00
N ILE A 133 -4.42 -84.26 6.23
CA ILE A 133 -5.22 -83.02 6.14
C ILE A 133 -6.35 -83.12 7.17
N GLU A 134 -6.42 -82.16 8.10
CA GLU A 134 -7.43 -82.13 9.16
C GLU A 134 -8.63 -81.23 8.81
N LEU A 135 -8.38 -80.08 8.20
CA LEU A 135 -9.41 -79.09 7.83
C LEU A 135 -8.98 -78.31 6.60
N VAL A 136 -9.90 -78.05 5.67
CA VAL A 136 -9.74 -77.01 4.65
C VAL A 136 -10.96 -76.08 4.66
N GLN A 137 -10.72 -74.78 4.71
CA GLN A 137 -11.77 -73.76 4.78
C GLN A 137 -11.44 -72.57 3.86
N TRP A 138 -12.43 -72.06 3.15
CA TRP A 138 -12.29 -70.81 2.40
C TRP A 138 -12.10 -69.63 3.36
N VAL A 139 -11.07 -68.83 3.12
CA VAL A 139 -10.79 -67.58 3.85
C VAL A 139 -11.00 -66.33 2.97
N GLY A 140 -11.21 -66.53 1.67
CA GLY A 140 -11.62 -65.51 0.71
C GLY A 140 -12.17 -66.14 -0.57
N ASN A 141 -12.47 -65.31 -1.58
CA ASN A 141 -13.04 -65.80 -2.84
C ASN A 141 -12.06 -66.66 -3.65
N ASN A 142 -10.76 -66.40 -3.52
CA ASN A 142 -9.68 -67.08 -4.25
C ASN A 142 -8.61 -67.64 -3.31
N SER A 143 -8.93 -67.85 -2.03
CA SER A 143 -7.98 -68.29 -1.02
C SER A 143 -8.63 -69.22 -0.01
N ALA A 144 -7.92 -70.27 0.36
CA ALA A 144 -8.33 -71.22 1.39
C ALA A 144 -7.20 -71.45 2.39
N ALA A 145 -7.54 -71.81 3.62
CA ALA A 145 -6.60 -72.21 4.64
C ALA A 145 -6.75 -73.71 4.91
N ALA A 146 -5.63 -74.41 5.11
CA ALA A 146 -5.59 -75.84 5.38
C ALA A 146 -4.79 -76.14 6.66
N ILE A 147 -5.39 -76.90 7.58
CA ILE A 147 -4.71 -77.45 8.76
C ILE A 147 -4.20 -78.84 8.42
N LEU A 148 -2.90 -79.02 8.59
CA LEU A 148 -2.18 -80.24 8.29
C LEU A 148 -1.62 -80.87 9.58
N SER A 149 -1.53 -82.20 9.60
CA SER A 149 -0.99 -83.03 10.69
C SER A 149 0.11 -83.97 10.19
N GLY A 150 0.94 -84.50 11.11
CA GLY A 150 2.12 -85.31 10.79
C GLY A 150 3.44 -84.53 10.96
N LYS A 151 4.49 -84.89 10.20
CA LYS A 151 5.83 -84.25 10.31
C LYS A 151 5.84 -82.77 9.93
N SER A 152 4.87 -82.32 9.13
CA SER A 152 4.72 -80.95 8.67
C SER A 152 3.45 -80.28 9.22
N ALA A 153 3.07 -80.66 10.46
CA ALA A 153 1.88 -80.13 11.11
C ALA A 153 1.89 -78.59 11.19
N GLY A 154 0.83 -77.95 10.69
CA GLY A 154 0.81 -76.51 10.51
C GLY A 154 -0.43 -76.01 9.79
N LEU A 155 -0.61 -74.69 9.78
CA LEU A 155 -1.64 -74.03 8.99
C LEU A 155 -1.01 -73.49 7.70
N TYR A 156 -1.66 -73.76 6.56
CA TYR A 156 -1.15 -73.42 5.23
C TYR A 156 -2.17 -72.58 4.48
N HIS A 157 -1.70 -71.62 3.69
CA HIS A 157 -2.53 -70.86 2.78
C HIS A 157 -2.48 -71.48 1.39
N LEU A 158 -3.64 -71.83 0.85
CA LEU A 158 -3.84 -72.43 -0.46
C LEU A 158 -4.37 -71.36 -1.41
N HIS A 159 -3.77 -71.24 -2.60
CA HIS A 159 -4.23 -70.34 -3.65
C HIS A 159 -4.83 -71.13 -4.83
N PRO A 160 -6.16 -71.39 -4.86
CA PRO A 160 -6.78 -72.35 -5.77
C PRO A 160 -6.75 -71.96 -7.26
N VAL A 161 -6.33 -70.74 -7.60
CA VAL A 161 -6.22 -70.25 -8.98
C VAL A 161 -4.94 -70.74 -9.67
N GLY A 162 -3.91 -71.09 -8.90
CA GLY A 162 -2.71 -71.76 -9.40
C GLY A 162 -2.71 -73.18 -8.85
N LEU A 163 -3.06 -74.17 -9.67
CA LEU A 163 -3.30 -75.57 -9.26
C LEU A 163 -2.13 -76.26 -8.52
N ASP A 164 -0.96 -75.61 -8.42
CA ASP A 164 0.26 -76.12 -7.80
C ASP A 164 0.84 -75.22 -6.69
N ALA A 165 0.19 -74.08 -6.37
CA ALA A 165 0.75 -73.08 -5.45
C ALA A 165 0.23 -73.25 -4.02
N VAL A 166 1.01 -73.97 -3.20
CA VAL A 166 0.94 -73.90 -1.73
C VAL A 166 2.04 -72.96 -1.26
N GLU A 167 1.68 -71.79 -0.72
CA GLU A 167 2.66 -70.89 -0.14
C GLU A 167 2.96 -71.31 1.30
N ARG A 168 4.24 -71.49 1.62
CA ARG A 168 4.68 -71.74 3.00
C ARG A 168 4.54 -70.47 3.84
N ASN A 169 3.38 -70.28 4.45
CA ASN A 169 3.23 -69.57 5.72
C ASN A 169 3.20 -70.56 6.89
N ALA A 170 4.06 -71.58 6.82
CA ALA A 170 4.12 -72.66 7.80
C ALA A 170 4.72 -72.16 9.11
N THR A 171 3.89 -71.58 9.98
CA THR A 171 4.18 -71.69 11.41
C THR A 171 3.80 -73.11 11.83
N PRO A 172 4.72 -73.90 12.41
CA PRO A 172 4.31 -75.14 13.03
C PRO A 172 3.29 -74.78 14.12
N VAL A 173 2.11 -75.38 14.04
CA VAL A 173 1.16 -75.33 15.14
C VAL A 173 1.74 -76.24 16.22
N THR A 174 2.63 -75.70 17.06
CA THR A 174 3.10 -76.39 18.27
C THR A 174 2.03 -76.48 19.35
N TRP A 175 0.87 -75.85 19.13
CA TRP A 175 -0.27 -75.91 20.03
C TRP A 175 -1.01 -77.23 19.80
N SER A 176 -0.45 -78.33 20.32
CA SER A 176 -1.24 -79.53 20.56
C SER A 176 -2.40 -79.13 21.47
N VAL A 177 -3.63 -79.24 21.00
CA VAL A 177 -4.79 -79.26 21.89
C VAL A 177 -4.55 -80.41 22.87
N PRO A 178 -4.42 -80.16 24.19
CA PRO A 178 -4.00 -81.21 25.12
C PRO A 178 -5.02 -82.36 25.15
N GLY A 179 -4.68 -83.50 24.55
CA GLY A 179 -5.35 -84.80 24.75
C GLY A 179 -6.84 -84.90 24.36
N ALA A 180 -7.44 -83.91 23.71
CA ALA A 180 -8.87 -83.89 23.36
C ALA A 180 -9.10 -83.49 21.90
N VAL A 181 -9.96 -84.26 21.21
CA VAL A 181 -10.43 -83.91 19.85
C VAL A 181 -11.43 -82.75 19.97
N PRO A 182 -11.18 -81.61 19.30
CA PRO A 182 -12.10 -80.47 19.34
C PRO A 182 -13.47 -80.82 18.73
N LEU A 183 -14.54 -80.30 19.34
CA LEU A 183 -15.92 -80.47 18.89
C LEU A 183 -16.17 -79.76 17.56
N THR A 184 -15.59 -78.58 17.40
CA THR A 184 -15.63 -77.78 16.17
C THR A 184 -14.37 -76.95 16.06
N GLU A 185 -13.83 -76.84 14.84
CA GLU A 185 -12.72 -75.96 14.53
C GLU A 185 -13.05 -75.07 13.34
N THR A 186 -12.64 -73.80 13.42
CA THR A 186 -12.78 -72.85 12.33
C THR A 186 -11.54 -71.96 12.24
N VAL A 187 -11.29 -71.44 11.05
CA VAL A 187 -10.18 -70.53 10.78
C VAL A 187 -10.71 -69.25 10.15
N ALA A 188 -10.17 -68.11 10.58
CA ALA A 188 -10.37 -66.82 9.94
C ALA A 188 -9.00 -66.20 9.61
N CYS A 189 -8.92 -65.45 8.52
CA CYS A 189 -7.68 -64.82 8.08
C CYS A 189 -7.95 -63.38 7.63
N SER A 190 -6.98 -62.49 7.80
CA SER A 190 -7.01 -61.15 7.21
C SER A 190 -6.88 -61.22 5.68
N LYS A 191 -7.39 -60.22 4.95
CA LYS A 191 -7.39 -60.25 3.47
C LYS A 191 -5.98 -60.29 2.86
N ASP A 192 -4.98 -59.78 3.57
CA ASP A 192 -3.56 -59.80 3.18
C ASP A 192 -2.84 -61.12 3.54
N GLY A 193 -3.50 -62.04 4.25
CA GLY A 193 -2.91 -63.33 4.60
C GLY A 193 -1.92 -63.28 5.78
N VAL A 194 -1.74 -62.11 6.41
CA VAL A 194 -0.71 -61.86 7.43
C VAL A 194 -1.15 -62.31 8.82
N TRP A 195 -2.42 -62.08 9.18
CA TRP A 195 -3.00 -62.50 10.44
C TRP A 195 -3.89 -63.72 10.25
N ILE A 196 -3.76 -64.67 11.17
CA ILE A 196 -4.58 -65.86 11.16
C ILE A 196 -5.10 -66.16 12.56
N ALA A 197 -6.40 -66.47 12.65
CA ALA A 197 -7.08 -66.86 13.87
C ALA A 197 -7.63 -68.29 13.73
N ARG A 198 -7.24 -69.19 14.65
CA ARG A 198 -7.82 -70.53 14.81
C ARG A 198 -8.72 -70.53 16.03
N PHE A 199 -9.95 -70.99 15.86
CA PHE A 199 -10.92 -71.20 16.93
C PHE A 199 -11.14 -72.70 17.10
N SER A 200 -10.92 -73.21 18.31
CA SER A 200 -11.12 -74.61 18.66
C SER A 200 -12.05 -74.70 19.86
N VAL A 201 -13.19 -75.35 19.70
CA VAL A 201 -14.15 -75.55 20.80
C VAL A 201 -13.95 -76.93 21.40
N LEU A 202 -13.59 -76.98 22.68
CA LEU A 202 -13.45 -78.21 23.46
C LEU A 202 -14.68 -78.42 24.35
N PHE A 203 -14.95 -79.67 24.67
CA PHE A 203 -15.98 -80.01 25.66
C PHE A 203 -15.33 -80.70 26.84
N GLU A 204 -15.28 -80.02 27.99
CA GLU A 204 -14.67 -80.54 29.21
C GLU A 204 -15.65 -80.37 30.39
N LYS A 205 -15.85 -81.43 31.17
CA LYS A 205 -16.69 -81.40 32.40
C LYS A 205 -18.09 -80.78 32.21
N GLY A 206 -18.72 -81.05 31.07
CA GLY A 206 -20.08 -80.58 30.78
C GLY A 206 -20.18 -79.14 30.28
N ARG A 207 -19.05 -78.48 29.97
CA ARG A 207 -18.99 -77.10 29.46
C ARG A 207 -18.21 -77.03 28.16
N ALA A 208 -18.58 -76.07 27.32
CA ALA A 208 -17.84 -75.74 26.12
C ALA A 208 -16.76 -74.71 26.46
N LEU A 209 -15.53 -74.97 26.04
CA LEU A 209 -14.38 -74.06 26.21
C LEU A 209 -13.92 -73.62 24.81
N GLY A 210 -13.94 -72.32 24.55
CA GLY A 210 -13.48 -71.74 23.28
C GLY A 210 -12.02 -71.31 23.39
N LEU A 211 -11.15 -71.94 22.61
CA LEU A 211 -9.75 -71.54 22.49
C LEU A 211 -9.56 -70.75 21.19
N LEU A 212 -9.04 -69.53 21.31
CA LEU A 212 -8.67 -68.67 20.20
C LEU A 212 -7.14 -68.53 20.14
N PHE A 213 -6.54 -68.99 19.06
CA PHE A 213 -5.13 -68.74 18.74
C PHE A 213 -5.05 -67.69 17.65
N LEU A 214 -4.44 -66.55 17.94
CA LEU A 214 -4.19 -65.46 16.99
C LEU A 214 -2.69 -65.40 16.69
N ASP A 215 -2.33 -65.52 15.42
CA ASP A 215 -0.94 -65.67 14.94
C ASP A 215 -0.62 -64.64 13.84
N ARG A 216 0.58 -64.06 13.91
CA ARG A 216 1.21 -63.21 12.89
C ARG A 216 2.66 -63.64 12.67
N GLY A 217 2.89 -64.91 12.34
CA GLY A 217 4.22 -65.48 12.09
C GLY A 217 5.04 -65.66 13.38
N HIS A 218 5.72 -64.60 13.82
CA HIS A 218 6.56 -64.62 15.02
C HIS A 218 5.78 -64.23 16.30
N GLU A 219 4.65 -63.55 16.18
CA GLU A 219 3.80 -63.14 17.30
C GLU A 219 2.61 -64.09 17.45
N LYS A 220 2.46 -64.71 18.63
CA LYS A 220 1.41 -65.70 18.91
C LYS A 220 0.69 -65.36 20.21
N PHE A 221 -0.63 -65.28 20.15
CA PHE A 221 -1.50 -65.01 21.29
C PHE A 221 -2.51 -66.15 21.47
N GLN A 222 -2.67 -66.61 22.71
CA GLN A 222 -3.73 -67.55 23.08
C GLN A 222 -4.75 -66.82 23.96
N LEU A 223 -6.00 -66.80 23.51
CA LEU A 223 -7.14 -66.12 24.12
C LEU A 223 -8.30 -67.10 24.31
N SER A 224 -9.31 -66.67 25.06
CA SER A 224 -10.62 -67.32 25.10
C SER A 224 -11.52 -66.71 24.02
N GLY A 225 -12.14 -67.54 23.21
CA GLY A 225 -12.98 -67.09 22.10
C GLY A 225 -13.57 -68.25 21.30
N PHE A 226 -14.81 -68.05 20.82
CA PHE A 226 -15.57 -69.08 20.10
C PHE A 226 -15.72 -68.79 18.61
N ALA A 227 -15.80 -67.52 18.24
CA ALA A 227 -15.94 -67.08 16.85
C ALA A 227 -15.33 -65.71 16.66
N GLY A 228 -14.86 -65.40 15.44
CA GLY A 228 -14.35 -64.08 15.11
C GLY A 228 -14.10 -63.90 13.61
N ALA A 229 -13.85 -62.66 13.23
CA ALA A 229 -13.66 -62.24 11.85
C ALA A 229 -12.75 -61.01 11.74
N PHE A 230 -12.09 -60.86 10.60
CA PHE A 230 -11.22 -59.73 10.28
C PHE A 230 -11.90 -58.71 9.37
N VAL A 231 -11.55 -57.44 9.53
CA VAL A 231 -11.96 -56.31 8.68
C VAL A 231 -10.72 -55.56 8.22
N THR A 232 -10.63 -55.23 6.93
CA THR A 232 -9.50 -54.45 6.41
C THR A 232 -9.66 -52.97 6.67
N GLY A 233 -8.54 -52.28 6.94
CA GLY A 233 -8.51 -50.83 7.03
C GLY A 233 -8.91 -50.17 5.72
N LYS A 234 -9.70 -49.09 5.78
CA LYS A 234 -10.17 -48.35 4.60
C LYS A 234 -9.16 -47.26 4.15
N ASN A 235 -8.14 -46.94 4.95
CA ASN A 235 -7.21 -45.80 4.75
C ASN A 235 -5.74 -46.17 5.05
N LYS A 236 -4.79 -45.42 4.46
CA LYS A 236 -3.33 -45.54 4.66
C LYS A 236 -2.83 -45.33 6.10
N GLU A 237 -3.60 -44.67 6.96
CA GLU A 237 -3.28 -44.51 8.39
C GLU A 237 -3.85 -45.66 9.25
N ASP A 238 -4.81 -46.40 8.71
CA ASP A 238 -5.50 -47.54 9.35
C ASP A 238 -5.01 -48.86 8.72
N ASP A 239 -3.74 -48.87 8.29
CA ASP A 239 -3.12 -49.79 7.31
C ASP A 239 -3.12 -51.28 7.73
N GLU A 240 -3.62 -51.61 8.92
CA GLU A 240 -3.37 -52.90 9.58
C GLU A 240 -4.65 -53.66 9.99
N GLY A 241 -5.83 -53.09 9.75
CA GLY A 241 -7.12 -53.77 9.91
C GLY A 241 -7.55 -53.98 11.37
N ARG A 242 -8.75 -54.56 11.54
CA ARG A 242 -9.40 -54.80 12.83
C ARG A 242 -9.81 -56.26 12.97
N PHE A 243 -9.74 -56.78 14.18
CA PHE A 243 -10.16 -58.13 14.52
C PHE A 243 -11.28 -58.10 15.56
N TYR A 244 -12.36 -58.81 15.25
CA TYR A 244 -13.53 -58.91 16.11
C TYR A 244 -13.68 -60.35 16.56
N TYR A 245 -13.92 -60.58 17.85
CA TYR A 245 -14.17 -61.92 18.37
C TYR A 245 -15.20 -61.91 19.49
N ALA A 246 -15.88 -63.04 19.61
CA ALA A 246 -16.90 -63.29 20.61
C ALA A 246 -16.46 -64.43 21.53
N ASP A 247 -16.55 -64.21 22.83
CA ASP A 247 -16.30 -65.21 23.86
C ASP A 247 -17.57 -65.47 24.68
N ALA A 248 -17.83 -66.73 25.04
CA ALA A 248 -18.99 -67.08 25.84
C ALA A 248 -18.72 -66.81 27.32
N GLY A 249 -19.69 -66.25 28.04
CA GLY A 249 -19.60 -66.08 29.49
C GLY A 249 -19.49 -67.44 30.20
N ALA A 250 -18.94 -67.44 31.42
CA ALA A 250 -18.69 -68.66 32.20
C ALA A 250 -19.95 -69.53 32.44
N THR A 251 -21.14 -68.91 32.41
CA THR A 251 -22.47 -69.51 32.58
C THR A 251 -23.21 -69.75 31.26
N HIS A 252 -22.59 -69.43 30.12
CA HIS A 252 -23.19 -69.49 28.77
C HIS A 252 -24.58 -68.83 28.69
N ASP A 253 -24.78 -67.75 29.47
CA ASP A 253 -25.96 -66.88 29.47
C ASP A 253 -25.69 -65.52 28.83
N SER A 254 -24.41 -65.19 28.62
CA SER A 254 -23.96 -64.02 27.87
C SER A 254 -22.82 -64.38 26.93
N MET A 255 -22.53 -63.45 26.02
CA MET A 255 -21.28 -63.41 25.27
C MET A 255 -20.65 -62.03 25.40
N THR A 256 -19.32 -62.00 25.37
CA THR A 256 -18.55 -60.77 25.32
C THR A 256 -18.04 -60.59 23.90
N LEU A 257 -18.45 -59.50 23.25
CA LEU A 257 -17.99 -59.09 21.94
C LEU A 257 -16.87 -58.05 22.11
N THR A 258 -15.74 -58.29 21.46
CA THR A 258 -14.55 -57.44 21.58
C THR A 258 -14.02 -57.05 20.21
N ALA A 259 -13.72 -55.77 20.02
CA ALA A 259 -13.06 -55.24 18.83
C ALA A 259 -11.62 -54.82 19.16
N LEU A 260 -10.66 -55.37 18.41
CA LEU A 260 -9.24 -55.09 18.55
C LEU A 260 -8.73 -54.37 17.30
N GLN A 261 -7.91 -53.35 17.51
CA GLN A 261 -7.09 -52.78 16.44
C GLN A 261 -5.84 -53.65 16.29
N LEU A 262 -5.55 -54.10 15.08
CA LEU A 262 -4.30 -54.78 14.79
C LEU A 262 -3.27 -53.69 14.42
N SER A 263 -2.07 -53.74 15.01
CA SER A 263 -0.96 -52.83 14.70
C SER A 263 0.36 -53.58 14.45
N GLY A 264 1.29 -53.00 13.71
CA GLY A 264 2.57 -53.54 13.22
C GLY A 264 3.76 -53.20 14.09
N ARG A 265 3.51 -52.39 15.12
CA ARG A 265 4.45 -52.19 16.21
C ARG A 265 3.92 -52.93 17.43
N ILE A 266 4.80 -53.73 18.03
CA ILE A 266 4.57 -54.62 19.18
C ILE A 266 3.85 -53.87 20.32
N PRO A 267 2.55 -54.13 20.58
CA PRO A 267 1.97 -53.89 21.88
C PRO A 267 2.30 -55.09 22.78
N PRO A 268 2.57 -54.92 24.09
CA PRO A 268 2.85 -56.04 24.99
C PRO A 268 1.68 -57.03 25.12
N SER A 269 0.45 -56.61 24.75
CA SER A 269 -0.71 -57.47 24.54
C SER A 269 -1.78 -56.72 23.74
N PRO A 270 -2.29 -57.25 22.60
CA PRO A 270 -3.39 -56.64 21.85
C PRO A 270 -4.71 -56.59 22.64
N VAL A 271 -4.79 -57.28 23.78
CA VAL A 271 -6.00 -57.38 24.62
C VAL A 271 -6.10 -56.27 25.67
N ALA A 272 -5.02 -55.54 25.94
CA ALA A 272 -5.00 -54.58 27.04
C ALA A 272 -5.89 -53.34 26.79
N ASN A 273 -6.11 -52.96 25.52
CA ASN A 273 -6.91 -51.78 25.13
C ASN A 273 -7.79 -52.10 23.90
N PRO A 274 -8.96 -52.74 24.08
CA PRO A 274 -9.90 -52.94 22.98
C PRO A 274 -10.48 -51.59 22.53
N ILE A 275 -10.81 -51.47 21.24
CA ILE A 275 -11.54 -50.31 20.68
C ILE A 275 -12.87 -50.16 21.42
N TRP A 276 -13.56 -51.28 21.58
CA TRP A 276 -14.71 -51.42 22.46
C TRP A 276 -14.85 -52.89 22.89
N LYS A 277 -15.51 -53.09 24.03
CA LYS A 277 -15.83 -54.40 24.59
C LYS A 277 -17.23 -54.34 25.19
N HIS A 278 -18.12 -55.19 24.73
CA HIS A 278 -19.52 -55.20 25.14
C HIS A 278 -19.97 -56.59 25.55
N GLU A 279 -20.63 -56.67 26.70
CA GLU A 279 -21.30 -57.90 27.15
C GLU A 279 -22.75 -57.87 26.66
N PHE A 280 -23.14 -58.91 25.94
CA PHE A 280 -24.50 -59.14 25.50
C PHE A 280 -25.07 -60.38 26.21
N ARG A 281 -26.15 -60.19 26.96
CA ARG A 281 -26.86 -61.31 27.60
C ARG A 281 -27.89 -61.89 26.64
N TYR A 282 -27.85 -63.21 26.45
CA TYR A 282 -28.78 -63.89 25.55
C TYR A 282 -30.23 -63.74 26.05
N PRO A 283 -31.18 -63.47 25.13
CA PRO A 283 -32.58 -63.37 25.49
C PRO A 283 -33.16 -64.78 25.73
N ARG A 284 -33.11 -65.27 26.98
CA ARG A 284 -33.56 -66.62 27.34
C ARG A 284 -35.09 -66.75 27.36
N SER A 285 -35.63 -67.68 26.58
CA SER A 285 -36.93 -68.32 26.87
C SER A 285 -36.71 -69.41 27.92
N HIS A 286 -37.64 -69.56 28.87
CA HIS A 286 -37.48 -70.41 30.07
C HIS A 286 -37.33 -71.93 29.79
N ASP A 287 -37.35 -72.35 28.53
CA ASP A 287 -37.49 -73.75 28.10
C ASP A 287 -36.19 -74.42 27.60
N LEU A 288 -35.03 -73.75 27.61
CA LEU A 288 -33.79 -74.27 27.03
C LEU A 288 -32.70 -74.49 28.10
N ILE A 289 -32.44 -75.77 28.41
CA ILE A 289 -31.41 -76.21 29.40
C ILE A 289 -30.00 -76.20 28.79
N SER A 290 -29.88 -76.14 27.46
CA SER A 290 -28.60 -76.24 26.74
C SER A 290 -27.83 -74.90 26.70
N PRO A 291 -26.49 -74.91 26.83
CA PRO A 291 -25.67 -73.70 26.79
C PRO A 291 -25.69 -73.05 25.41
N GLU A 292 -25.86 -71.73 25.38
CA GLU A 292 -25.80 -70.93 24.16
C GLU A 292 -24.39 -70.35 24.00
N ILE A 293 -23.74 -70.69 22.88
CA ILE A 293 -22.38 -70.24 22.56
C ILE A 293 -22.34 -69.67 21.14
N PRO A 294 -21.48 -68.67 20.86
CA PRO A 294 -21.22 -68.23 19.50
C PRO A 294 -20.63 -69.37 18.67
N ILE A 295 -21.04 -69.53 17.42
CA ILE A 295 -20.47 -70.54 16.49
C ILE A 295 -19.75 -69.84 15.34
N THR A 296 -20.40 -68.89 14.68
CA THR A 296 -19.82 -68.18 13.53
C THR A 296 -20.06 -66.69 13.64
N MET A 297 -19.09 -65.90 13.19
CA MET A 297 -19.19 -64.46 13.05
C MET A 297 -19.08 -64.06 11.58
N HIS A 298 -19.95 -63.17 11.13
CA HIS A 298 -19.95 -62.62 9.77
C HIS A 298 -20.01 -61.10 9.85
N ILE A 299 -19.25 -60.40 9.00
CA ILE A 299 -19.18 -58.93 9.00
C ILE A 299 -19.51 -58.38 7.62
N SER A 300 -20.49 -57.48 7.55
CA SER A 300 -20.74 -56.64 6.37
C SER A 300 -20.13 -55.25 6.59
N GLU A 301 -18.92 -55.04 6.07
CA GLU A 301 -18.23 -53.74 6.12
C GLU A 301 -18.98 -52.62 5.37
N LYS A 302 -19.79 -53.00 4.38
CA LYS A 302 -20.60 -52.08 3.58
C LYS A 302 -21.79 -51.55 4.37
N ASP A 303 -22.39 -52.41 5.19
CA ASP A 303 -23.61 -52.07 5.96
C ASP A 303 -23.32 -51.66 7.40
N ASP A 304 -22.06 -51.71 7.85
CA ASP A 304 -21.65 -51.48 9.25
C ASP A 304 -22.32 -52.48 10.23
N LEU A 305 -22.42 -53.75 9.83
CA LEU A 305 -23.11 -54.80 10.58
C LEU A 305 -22.22 -56.00 10.90
N LEU A 306 -22.36 -56.51 12.11
CA LEU A 306 -21.73 -57.74 12.61
C LEU A 306 -22.84 -58.72 13.00
N TYR A 307 -22.77 -59.94 12.46
CA TYR A 307 -23.72 -61.01 12.72
C TYR A 307 -23.04 -62.13 13.51
N ILE A 308 -23.70 -62.61 14.57
CA ILE A 308 -23.28 -63.78 15.34
C ILE A 308 -24.36 -64.84 15.24
N VAL A 309 -23.97 -66.04 14.84
CA VAL A 309 -24.86 -67.21 14.88
C VAL A 309 -24.52 -68.05 16.10
N SER A 310 -25.53 -68.39 16.92
CA SER A 310 -25.36 -69.17 18.15
C SER A 310 -25.67 -70.66 17.97
N SER A 311 -25.26 -71.47 18.95
CA SER A 311 -25.54 -72.92 19.00
C SER A 311 -27.01 -73.31 19.05
N LEU A 312 -27.88 -72.41 19.52
CA LEU A 312 -29.32 -72.64 19.60
C LEU A 312 -30.08 -72.12 18.35
N GLY A 313 -29.34 -71.64 17.35
CA GLY A 313 -29.87 -71.17 16.07
C GLY A 313 -30.37 -69.72 16.09
N TYR A 314 -29.93 -68.92 17.07
CA TYR A 314 -30.15 -67.48 17.04
C TYR A 314 -29.14 -66.80 16.11
N VAL A 315 -29.61 -65.77 15.43
CA VAL A 315 -28.80 -64.81 14.69
C VAL A 315 -28.95 -63.46 15.38
N HIS A 316 -27.87 -63.01 15.98
CA HIS A 316 -27.75 -61.72 16.66
C HIS A 316 -27.05 -60.73 15.72
N VAL A 317 -27.60 -59.52 15.62
CA VAL A 317 -27.07 -58.45 14.77
C VAL A 317 -26.61 -57.30 15.65
N PHE A 318 -25.39 -56.85 15.42
CA PHE A 318 -24.73 -55.76 16.13
C PHE A 318 -24.24 -54.72 15.14
N GLN A 319 -24.17 -53.46 15.58
CA GLN A 319 -23.49 -52.42 14.83
C GLN A 319 -21.98 -52.63 14.92
N LEU A 320 -21.30 -52.67 13.78
CA LEU A 320 -19.86 -52.98 13.71
C LEU A 320 -18.99 -51.86 14.32
N ALA A 321 -19.37 -50.59 14.15
CA ALA A 321 -18.61 -49.46 14.68
C ALA A 321 -18.64 -49.37 16.22
N SER A 322 -19.81 -49.60 16.84
CA SER A 322 -20.04 -49.38 18.28
C SER A 322 -20.13 -50.66 19.10
N GLY A 323 -20.44 -51.81 18.47
CA GLY A 323 -20.76 -53.06 19.17
C GLY A 323 -22.17 -53.10 19.75
N GLU A 324 -23.01 -52.08 19.52
CA GLU A 324 -24.38 -52.04 20.04
C GLU A 324 -25.27 -53.10 19.41
N HIS A 325 -26.12 -53.73 20.22
CA HIS A 325 -27.08 -54.75 19.76
C HIS A 325 -28.25 -54.11 19.01
N ILE A 326 -28.51 -54.56 17.79
CA ILE A 326 -29.60 -54.06 16.93
C ILE A 326 -30.83 -54.95 17.03
N GLY A 327 -30.64 -56.27 17.00
CA GLY A 327 -31.76 -57.21 16.95
C GLY A 327 -31.32 -58.66 16.98
N SER A 328 -32.26 -59.55 17.27
CA SER A 328 -32.05 -60.99 17.30
C SER A 328 -33.24 -61.70 16.72
N THR A 329 -32.97 -62.75 15.94
CA THR A 329 -34.03 -63.66 15.49
C THR A 329 -33.55 -65.09 15.64
N ARG A 330 -34.48 -66.04 15.74
CA ARG A 330 -34.15 -67.46 15.74
C ARG A 330 -34.46 -68.01 14.35
N ALA A 331 -33.44 -68.51 13.65
CA ALA A 331 -33.61 -69.04 12.30
C ALA A 331 -34.47 -70.31 12.32
N GLY A 332 -34.20 -71.24 13.25
CA GLY A 332 -34.94 -72.49 13.40
C GLY A 332 -34.82 -73.08 14.80
N THR A 333 -35.46 -74.21 15.03
CA THR A 333 -35.40 -74.96 16.30
C THR A 333 -34.17 -75.85 16.40
N SER A 334 -33.55 -76.20 15.27
CA SER A 334 -32.34 -77.04 15.19
C SER A 334 -31.06 -76.21 15.12
N LYS A 335 -29.93 -76.85 15.47
CA LYS A 335 -28.58 -76.25 15.43
C LYS A 335 -28.24 -75.80 14.00
N VAL A 336 -27.67 -74.60 13.87
CA VAL A 336 -27.13 -74.12 12.60
C VAL A 336 -25.82 -74.83 12.29
N VAL A 337 -25.68 -75.33 11.07
CA VAL A 337 -24.51 -76.10 10.61
C VAL A 337 -23.58 -75.29 9.72
N CYS A 338 -24.12 -74.39 8.90
CA CYS A 338 -23.34 -73.44 8.12
C CYS A 338 -24.12 -72.14 7.87
N SER A 339 -23.38 -71.06 7.62
CA SER A 339 -23.92 -69.73 7.40
C SER A 339 -22.96 -68.91 6.52
N ALA A 340 -23.50 -67.97 5.75
CA ALA A 340 -22.74 -67.04 4.91
C ALA A 340 -23.45 -65.69 4.79
N LEU A 341 -22.71 -64.60 4.56
CA LEU A 341 -23.29 -63.29 4.24
C LEU A 341 -24.17 -63.38 3.00
N ARG A 342 -25.34 -62.72 2.99
CA ARG A 342 -26.20 -62.74 1.80
C ARG A 342 -25.81 -61.63 0.84
N ARG A 343 -25.39 -61.97 -0.38
CA ARG A 343 -25.02 -60.99 -1.39
C ARG A 343 -26.22 -60.09 -1.76
N GLY A 344 -26.01 -58.78 -1.70
CA GLY A 344 -27.00 -57.78 -2.11
C GLY A 344 -28.14 -57.52 -1.13
N LYS A 345 -28.19 -58.21 0.01
CA LYS A 345 -29.15 -57.94 1.10
C LYS A 345 -28.42 -57.81 2.43
N ARG A 346 -28.96 -57.00 3.35
CA ARG A 346 -28.44 -56.89 4.73
C ARG A 346 -28.82 -58.12 5.53
N GLY A 347 -28.06 -59.20 5.43
CA GLY A 347 -28.45 -60.46 6.08
C GLY A 347 -27.50 -61.63 5.88
N LEU A 348 -27.95 -62.80 6.34
CA LEU A 348 -27.27 -64.09 6.21
C LEU A 348 -28.13 -65.12 5.46
N ASN A 349 -27.47 -66.02 4.76
CA ASN A 349 -28.02 -67.33 4.43
C ASN A 349 -27.58 -68.32 5.51
N VAL A 350 -28.50 -69.14 6.01
CA VAL A 350 -28.29 -70.02 7.16
C VAL A 350 -28.89 -71.39 6.86
N VAL A 351 -28.16 -72.47 7.17
CA VAL A 351 -28.66 -73.85 7.04
C VAL A 351 -28.65 -74.52 8.41
N ASP A 352 -29.76 -75.14 8.78
CA ASP A 352 -29.84 -75.94 10.01
C ASP A 352 -29.51 -77.43 9.80
N ALA A 353 -29.32 -78.16 10.90
CA ALA A 353 -28.99 -79.58 10.88
C ALA A 353 -30.10 -80.48 10.30
N ASN A 354 -31.32 -79.95 10.13
CA ASN A 354 -32.41 -80.66 9.45
C ASN A 354 -32.38 -80.45 7.92
N GLY A 355 -31.46 -79.62 7.42
CA GLY A 355 -31.38 -79.25 6.02
C GLY A 355 -32.38 -78.19 5.61
N THR A 356 -32.89 -77.39 6.55
CA THR A 356 -33.71 -76.22 6.24
C THR A 356 -32.81 -75.02 5.94
N VAL A 357 -33.04 -74.37 4.80
CA VAL A 357 -32.30 -73.16 4.41
C VAL A 357 -33.15 -71.94 4.74
N PHE A 358 -32.62 -71.07 5.59
CA PHE A 358 -33.22 -69.80 5.98
C PHE A 358 -32.44 -68.65 5.35
N SER A 359 -33.16 -67.59 5.00
CA SER A 359 -32.57 -66.27 4.86
C SER A 359 -32.96 -65.43 6.05
N VAL A 360 -31.95 -64.90 6.72
CA VAL A 360 -32.10 -63.93 7.78
C VAL A 360 -31.78 -62.56 7.20
N ILE A 361 -32.76 -61.67 7.13
CA ILE A 361 -32.58 -60.32 6.59
C ILE A 361 -32.96 -59.32 7.69
N MET A 362 -32.22 -58.22 7.76
CA MET A 362 -32.63 -57.04 8.49
C MET A 362 -33.60 -56.24 7.62
N ASP A 363 -34.91 -56.45 7.80
CA ASP A 363 -35.97 -55.68 7.12
C ASP A 363 -36.49 -54.58 8.05
N VAL A 364 -35.89 -53.42 7.84
CA VAL A 364 -36.16 -52.23 8.59
C VAL A 364 -37.58 -51.69 8.31
N GLN A 365 -38.04 -51.78 7.05
CA GLN A 365 -39.29 -51.17 6.60
C GLN A 365 -40.51 -51.92 7.14
N GLU A 366 -40.49 -53.26 7.07
CA GLU A 366 -41.57 -54.09 7.60
C GLU A 366 -41.64 -54.00 9.14
N TRP A 367 -40.49 -53.95 9.82
CA TRP A 367 -40.44 -53.75 11.28
C TRP A 367 -41.11 -52.43 11.72
N PHE A 368 -40.82 -51.31 11.05
CA PHE A 368 -41.45 -50.03 11.37
C PHE A 368 -42.97 -50.04 11.18
N SER A 369 -43.47 -50.68 10.12
CA SER A 369 -44.91 -50.72 9.83
C SER A 369 -45.73 -51.38 10.94
N ARG A 370 -45.09 -52.21 11.78
CA ARG A 370 -45.71 -52.94 12.90
C ARG A 370 -45.59 -52.22 14.24
N GLN A 371 -44.83 -51.12 14.32
CA GLN A 371 -44.56 -50.39 15.57
C GLN A 371 -45.52 -49.20 15.77
N ASN A 372 -46.12 -49.08 16.96
CA ASN A 372 -46.88 -47.88 17.34
C ASN A 372 -45.94 -46.79 17.90
N ILE A 373 -45.26 -46.07 17.01
CA ILE A 373 -44.18 -45.12 17.34
C ILE A 373 -44.65 -44.00 18.29
N ALA A 374 -45.93 -43.59 18.21
CA ALA A 374 -46.48 -42.57 19.09
C ALA A 374 -46.42 -42.98 20.57
N ALA A 375 -46.62 -44.28 20.86
CA ALA A 375 -46.73 -44.83 22.21
C ALA A 375 -45.37 -45.22 22.85
N LEU A 376 -44.25 -45.15 22.12
CA LEU A 376 -42.93 -45.49 22.66
C LEU A 376 -42.44 -44.41 23.68
N PRO A 377 -41.64 -44.78 24.70
CA PRO A 377 -40.91 -43.80 25.50
C PRO A 377 -39.87 -43.03 24.67
N ILE A 378 -39.64 -41.74 24.97
CA ILE A 378 -38.71 -40.86 24.21
C ILE A 378 -37.30 -41.48 24.07
N ARG A 379 -36.83 -42.22 25.08
CA ARG A 379 -35.52 -42.91 25.06
C ARG A 379 -35.45 -43.97 23.97
N ASP A 380 -36.53 -44.70 23.76
CA ASP A 380 -36.61 -45.86 22.87
C ASP A 380 -36.98 -45.45 21.44
N LYS A 381 -37.43 -44.20 21.22
CA LYS A 381 -37.66 -43.62 19.88
C LYS A 381 -36.37 -43.29 19.12
N ARG A 382 -35.22 -43.17 19.81
CA ARG A 382 -33.95 -42.72 19.18
C ARG A 382 -33.36 -43.69 18.16
N PRO A 383 -33.16 -44.98 18.47
CA PRO A 383 -32.59 -45.94 17.52
C PRO A 383 -33.55 -46.17 16.35
N VAL A 384 -34.85 -46.19 16.67
CA VAL A 384 -35.98 -46.26 15.74
C VAL A 384 -35.88 -45.13 14.73
N LEU A 385 -35.84 -43.86 15.14
CA LEU A 385 -35.79 -42.72 14.21
C LEU A 385 -34.51 -42.66 13.37
N ARG A 386 -33.33 -42.99 13.94
CA ARG A 386 -32.06 -43.04 13.19
C ARG A 386 -32.15 -44.04 12.02
N VAL A 387 -32.73 -45.20 12.28
CA VAL A 387 -32.89 -46.26 11.29
C VAL A 387 -33.95 -45.89 10.23
N VAL A 388 -35.00 -45.12 10.55
CA VAL A 388 -35.97 -44.60 9.54
C VAL A 388 -35.26 -43.67 8.56
N LEU A 389 -34.50 -42.71 9.08
CA LEU A 389 -33.88 -41.64 8.30
C LEU A 389 -32.76 -42.19 7.41
N GLN A 390 -31.96 -43.14 7.91
CA GLN A 390 -30.92 -43.81 7.13
C GLN A 390 -31.46 -44.69 5.99
N ASN A 391 -32.69 -45.20 6.09
CA ASN A 391 -33.27 -46.12 5.10
C ASN A 391 -34.38 -45.48 4.24
N ASN A 392 -34.54 -44.16 4.32
CA ASN A 392 -35.35 -43.34 3.42
C ASN A 392 -36.84 -43.77 3.31
N ILE A 393 -37.44 -44.22 4.42
CA ILE A 393 -38.81 -44.76 4.43
C ILE A 393 -39.86 -43.64 4.27
N PRO A 394 -40.77 -43.70 3.26
CA PRO A 394 -41.63 -42.57 2.90
C PRO A 394 -42.75 -42.20 3.91
N VAL A 395 -43.37 -43.18 4.56
CA VAL A 395 -44.65 -43.01 5.29
C VAL A 395 -44.49 -42.35 6.67
N THR A 396 -43.27 -42.32 7.22
CA THR A 396 -42.99 -41.86 8.59
C THR A 396 -42.30 -40.49 8.70
N LYS A 397 -41.96 -39.85 7.58
CA LYS A 397 -41.25 -38.55 7.59
C LYS A 397 -42.11 -37.39 8.15
N GLN A 398 -43.42 -37.40 7.89
CA GLN A 398 -44.35 -36.44 8.51
C GLN A 398 -44.44 -36.61 10.04
N VAL A 399 -44.47 -37.85 10.51
CA VAL A 399 -44.50 -38.19 11.95
C VAL A 399 -43.23 -37.68 12.65
N PHE A 400 -42.07 -37.77 11.98
CA PHE A 400 -40.82 -37.20 12.47
C PHE A 400 -40.88 -35.67 12.63
N PHE A 401 -41.47 -34.95 11.65
CA PHE A 401 -41.60 -33.49 11.71
C PHE A 401 -42.52 -33.01 12.84
N ASP A 402 -43.55 -33.79 13.17
CA ASP A 402 -44.52 -33.43 14.22
C ASP A 402 -43.95 -33.63 15.64
N PHE A 403 -43.09 -34.63 15.87
CA PHE A 403 -42.56 -34.96 17.21
C PHE A 403 -41.19 -34.34 17.54
N PHE A 404 -40.53 -33.70 16.57
CA PHE A 404 -39.22 -33.07 16.79
C PHE A 404 -39.19 -32.03 17.94
N PRO A 405 -40.25 -31.21 18.18
CA PRO A 405 -40.30 -30.29 19.32
C PRO A 405 -40.24 -30.97 20.69
N ASP A 406 -40.97 -32.07 20.86
CA ASP A 406 -41.01 -32.85 22.11
C ASP A 406 -39.70 -33.62 22.34
N PHE A 407 -39.00 -33.95 21.25
CA PHE A 407 -37.69 -34.60 21.31
C PHE A 407 -36.59 -33.69 21.84
N ILE A 408 -36.57 -32.42 21.41
CA ILE A 408 -35.55 -31.45 21.81
C ILE A 408 -35.73 -30.99 23.26
N SER A 409 -36.97 -30.86 23.73
CA SER A 409 -37.26 -30.37 25.09
C SER A 409 -36.94 -31.37 26.20
N ALA A 410 -36.74 -32.66 25.87
CA ALA A 410 -36.70 -33.74 26.85
C ALA A 410 -35.31 -34.13 27.41
N ASN A 411 -34.17 -33.65 26.87
CA ASN A 411 -32.85 -34.16 27.28
C ASN A 411 -31.66 -33.20 27.11
N GLY A 412 -30.66 -33.28 28.01
CA GLY A 412 -29.40 -32.52 27.95
C GLY A 412 -28.42 -32.91 26.82
N LYS A 413 -28.67 -34.03 26.12
CA LYS A 413 -27.92 -34.46 24.91
C LYS A 413 -28.64 -34.18 23.57
N ALA A 414 -29.79 -33.50 23.62
CA ALA A 414 -30.70 -33.35 22.49
C ALA A 414 -30.09 -32.76 21.21
N TYR A 415 -29.05 -31.92 21.32
CA TYR A 415 -28.39 -31.35 20.15
C TYR A 415 -27.63 -32.38 19.32
N HIS A 416 -26.79 -33.21 19.95
CA HIS A 416 -26.03 -34.26 19.25
C HIS A 416 -26.97 -35.29 18.63
N ASP A 417 -28.01 -35.66 19.37
CA ASP A 417 -29.01 -36.59 18.85
C ASP A 417 -29.78 -36.02 17.65
N ALA A 418 -30.07 -34.71 17.65
CA ALA A 418 -30.71 -34.04 16.51
C ALA A 418 -29.80 -33.95 15.28
N VAL A 419 -28.49 -33.75 15.45
CA VAL A 419 -27.52 -33.77 14.34
C VAL A 419 -27.48 -35.15 13.69
N ASP A 420 -27.33 -36.20 14.50
CA ASP A 420 -27.29 -37.60 14.02
C ASP A 420 -28.57 -37.99 13.26
N LEU A 421 -29.71 -37.40 13.62
CA LEU A 421 -31.00 -37.64 12.97
C LEU A 421 -31.12 -36.88 11.64
N LEU A 422 -30.62 -35.65 11.55
CA LEU A 422 -30.78 -34.82 10.36
C LEU A 422 -29.74 -35.12 9.27
N GLU A 423 -28.58 -35.65 9.63
CA GLU A 423 -27.48 -35.98 8.71
C GLU A 423 -27.87 -36.85 7.50
N PRO A 424 -28.74 -37.88 7.62
CA PRO A 424 -29.16 -38.73 6.50
C PRO A 424 -30.19 -38.10 5.54
N LEU A 425 -30.86 -36.99 5.88
CA LEU A 425 -31.89 -36.37 5.03
C LEU A 425 -31.29 -35.85 3.73
N SER A 426 -32.04 -35.76 2.62
CA SER A 426 -31.59 -35.02 1.42
C SER A 426 -31.67 -33.50 1.61
N ASP A 427 -30.94 -32.72 0.81
CA ASP A 427 -30.89 -31.25 0.96
C ASP A 427 -32.27 -30.61 0.84
N SER A 428 -33.10 -31.11 -0.09
CA SER A 428 -34.48 -30.65 -0.28
C SER A 428 -35.40 -30.97 0.92
N GLU A 429 -35.15 -32.08 1.60
CA GLU A 429 -35.93 -32.50 2.77
C GLU A 429 -35.47 -31.76 4.03
N LEU A 430 -34.17 -31.52 4.13
CA LEU A 430 -33.57 -30.74 5.20
C LEU A 430 -34.08 -29.29 5.16
N PHE A 431 -34.18 -28.68 3.99
CA PHE A 431 -34.77 -27.35 3.84
C PHE A 431 -36.26 -27.32 4.20
N LYS A 432 -37.05 -28.32 3.75
CA LYS A 432 -38.47 -28.47 4.13
C LYS A 432 -38.64 -28.64 5.64
N PHE A 433 -37.77 -29.44 6.27
CA PHE A 433 -37.72 -29.62 7.72
C PHE A 433 -37.56 -28.28 8.43
N PHE A 434 -36.53 -27.51 8.08
CA PHE A 434 -36.29 -26.21 8.72
C PHE A 434 -37.48 -25.27 8.50
N THR A 435 -38.05 -25.23 7.30
CA THR A 435 -39.22 -24.39 6.98
C THR A 435 -40.45 -24.74 7.83
N GLN A 436 -40.82 -26.02 7.91
CA GLN A 436 -42.03 -26.46 8.62
C GLN A 436 -41.88 -26.34 10.14
N VAL A 437 -40.74 -26.75 10.70
CA VAL A 437 -40.53 -26.75 12.15
C VAL A 437 -40.38 -25.32 12.68
N THR A 438 -39.68 -24.46 11.95
CA THR A 438 -39.50 -23.04 12.35
C THR A 438 -40.82 -22.27 12.34
N LYS A 439 -41.67 -22.48 11.31
CA LYS A 439 -42.99 -21.82 11.24
C LYS A 439 -43.97 -22.32 12.29
N ARG A 440 -43.91 -23.61 12.65
CA ARG A 440 -44.82 -24.21 13.64
C ARG A 440 -44.42 -23.94 15.08
N ASN A 441 -43.11 -23.89 15.39
CA ASN A 441 -42.61 -23.78 16.76
C ASN A 441 -41.50 -22.71 16.88
N PRO A 442 -41.89 -21.42 16.97
CA PRO A 442 -40.92 -20.32 17.09
C PRO A 442 -40.06 -20.39 18.37
N THR A 443 -40.51 -21.08 19.42
CA THR A 443 -39.76 -21.26 20.68
C THR A 443 -38.45 -22.05 20.51
N LEU A 444 -38.32 -22.83 19.43
CA LEU A 444 -37.14 -23.64 19.14
C LEU A 444 -36.07 -22.90 18.31
N LEU A 445 -36.32 -21.65 17.93
CA LEU A 445 -35.42 -20.83 17.10
C LEU A 445 -33.94 -20.85 17.55
N PRO A 446 -33.57 -20.79 18.85
CA PRO A 446 -32.17 -20.88 19.27
C PRO A 446 -31.48 -22.19 18.88
N VAL A 447 -32.19 -23.31 19.04
CA VAL A 447 -31.65 -24.65 18.74
C VAL A 447 -31.64 -24.90 17.23
N LEU A 448 -32.70 -24.47 16.54
CA LEU A 448 -32.81 -24.58 15.07
C LEU A 448 -31.72 -23.79 14.34
N ARG A 449 -31.35 -22.59 14.83
CA ARG A 449 -30.22 -21.84 14.26
C ARG A 449 -28.88 -22.58 14.42
N THR A 450 -28.67 -23.18 15.59
CA THR A 450 -27.44 -23.96 15.86
C THR A 450 -27.36 -25.19 14.97
N LEU A 451 -28.48 -25.88 14.75
CA LEU A 451 -28.56 -27.00 13.82
C LEU A 451 -28.40 -26.55 12.36
N ALA A 452 -29.04 -25.46 11.95
CA ALA A 452 -28.91 -24.91 10.61
C ALA A 452 -27.46 -24.52 10.28
N LYS A 453 -26.70 -23.99 11.25
CA LYS A 453 -25.26 -23.72 11.10
C LYS A 453 -24.48 -25.01 10.79
N ARG A 454 -24.78 -26.11 11.50
CA ARG A 454 -24.11 -27.41 11.30
C ARG A 454 -24.35 -27.96 9.89
N PHE A 455 -25.50 -27.68 9.28
CA PHE A 455 -25.88 -28.15 7.95
C PHE A 455 -25.77 -27.08 6.86
N SER A 456 -25.00 -26.03 7.10
CA SER A 456 -24.88 -24.89 6.20
C SER A 456 -24.29 -25.22 4.83
N ASP A 457 -23.37 -26.19 4.74
CA ASP A 457 -22.81 -26.67 3.46
C ASP A 457 -23.88 -27.28 2.53
N ARG A 458 -25.04 -27.63 3.08
CA ARG A 458 -26.13 -28.35 2.40
C ARG A 458 -27.39 -27.51 2.24
N LEU A 459 -27.44 -26.33 2.84
CA LEU A 459 -28.62 -25.46 2.87
C LEU A 459 -28.31 -24.10 2.24
N PRO A 460 -29.18 -23.58 1.37
CA PRO A 460 -29.00 -22.24 0.82
C PRO A 460 -29.09 -21.18 1.93
N LEU A 461 -27.97 -20.49 2.19
CA LEU A 461 -27.85 -19.52 3.29
C LEU A 461 -28.86 -18.37 3.16
N SER A 462 -29.06 -17.85 1.95
CA SER A 462 -29.98 -16.74 1.66
C SER A 462 -31.46 -17.08 1.98
N GLU A 463 -31.90 -18.29 1.67
CA GLU A 463 -33.27 -18.75 1.96
C GLU A 463 -33.47 -18.99 3.47
N MET A 464 -32.44 -19.50 4.15
CA MET A 464 -32.46 -19.68 5.60
C MET A 464 -32.50 -18.34 6.35
N VAL A 465 -31.77 -17.33 5.86
CA VAL A 465 -31.82 -15.95 6.37
C VAL A 465 -33.22 -15.36 6.22
N ALA A 466 -33.86 -15.53 5.05
CA ALA A 466 -35.23 -15.07 4.83
C ALA A 466 -36.24 -15.76 5.77
N LEU A 467 -36.10 -17.07 5.98
CA LEU A 467 -36.96 -17.85 6.88
C LEU A 467 -36.85 -17.37 8.34
N PHE A 468 -35.63 -17.14 8.84
CA PHE A 468 -35.42 -16.66 10.21
C PHE A 468 -35.86 -15.20 10.39
N LYS A 469 -35.73 -14.37 9.36
CA LYS A 469 -36.26 -13.00 9.35
C LYS A 469 -37.78 -12.98 9.44
N GLU A 470 -38.47 -13.85 8.69
CA GLU A 470 -39.93 -14.01 8.72
C GLU A 470 -40.42 -14.49 10.10
N CYS A 471 -39.75 -15.48 10.70
CA CYS A 471 -40.26 -16.15 11.91
C CYS A 471 -39.77 -15.54 13.24
N GLY A 472 -38.61 -14.86 13.26
CA GLY A 472 -37.98 -14.38 14.49
C GLY A 472 -37.35 -12.99 14.40
N GLY A 473 -37.57 -12.27 13.29
CA GLY A 473 -37.16 -10.89 13.11
C GLY A 473 -35.64 -10.67 13.07
N PRO A 474 -35.18 -9.42 13.26
CA PRO A 474 -33.76 -9.06 13.23
C PRO A 474 -32.93 -9.84 14.26
N ALA A 475 -33.46 -10.04 15.47
CA ALA A 475 -32.79 -10.78 16.55
C ALA A 475 -32.48 -12.24 16.21
N ALA A 476 -33.40 -12.93 15.53
CA ALA A 476 -33.16 -14.30 15.08
C ALA A 476 -32.10 -14.35 13.97
N THR A 477 -32.23 -13.45 13.01
CA THR A 477 -31.37 -13.33 11.82
C THR A 477 -29.92 -13.02 12.19
N PHE A 478 -29.71 -12.00 13.05
CA PHE A 478 -28.39 -11.63 13.55
C PHE A 478 -27.70 -12.80 14.25
N ALA A 479 -28.36 -13.43 15.22
CA ALA A 479 -27.71 -14.50 15.97
C ALA A 479 -27.55 -15.80 15.17
N PHE A 480 -28.19 -15.97 14.01
CA PHE A 480 -27.86 -17.04 13.05
C PHE A 480 -26.61 -16.68 12.24
N LEU A 481 -26.59 -15.51 11.61
CA LEU A 481 -25.47 -15.03 10.79
C LEU A 481 -24.19 -14.86 11.60
N ASN A 482 -24.29 -14.41 12.86
CA ASN A 482 -23.16 -14.30 13.79
C ASN A 482 -22.47 -15.64 14.03
N MET A 483 -23.18 -16.77 13.89
CA MET A 483 -22.58 -18.08 14.10
C MET A 483 -21.54 -18.42 13.04
N PHE A 484 -21.68 -17.92 11.81
CA PHE A 484 -20.74 -18.15 10.71
C PHE A 484 -19.43 -17.39 10.86
N GLY A 485 -19.45 -16.34 11.70
CA GLY A 485 -18.41 -15.34 11.77
C GLY A 485 -18.49 -14.42 10.57
N ALA A 486 -18.38 -13.12 10.81
CA ALA A 486 -18.51 -12.11 9.77
C ALA A 486 -17.52 -12.31 8.60
N GLY A 487 -16.34 -12.93 8.86
CA GLY A 487 -15.31 -13.19 7.84
C GLY A 487 -15.72 -14.12 6.71
N ASN A 488 -16.80 -14.89 6.89
CA ASN A 488 -17.28 -15.88 5.93
C ASN A 488 -18.61 -15.47 5.26
N LEU A 489 -19.05 -14.23 5.46
CA LEU A 489 -20.27 -13.69 4.86
C LEU A 489 -19.91 -12.78 3.69
N GLU A 490 -20.62 -12.92 2.56
CA GLU A 490 -20.42 -12.10 1.36
C GLU A 490 -21.76 -11.49 0.91
N GLY A 491 -21.72 -10.45 0.07
CA GLY A 491 -22.90 -9.89 -0.60
C GLY A 491 -24.09 -9.53 0.32
N LYS A 492 -25.26 -10.09 0.01
CA LYS A 492 -26.55 -9.77 0.66
C LYS A 492 -26.64 -10.31 2.09
N GLU A 493 -25.95 -11.40 2.38
CA GLU A 493 -25.90 -12.02 3.70
C GLU A 493 -25.16 -11.10 4.69
N MET A 494 -24.11 -10.41 4.22
CA MET A 494 -23.39 -9.42 5.03
C MET A 494 -24.22 -8.15 5.25
N GLU A 495 -24.94 -7.66 4.23
CA GLU A 495 -25.88 -6.54 4.37
C GLU A 495 -26.89 -6.82 5.49
N GLU A 496 -27.52 -7.99 5.45
CA GLU A 496 -28.55 -8.39 6.40
C GLU A 496 -27.97 -8.62 7.81
N PHE A 497 -26.72 -9.11 7.92
CA PHE A 497 -26.01 -9.22 9.20
C PHE A 497 -25.80 -7.84 9.84
N ILE A 498 -25.30 -6.87 9.09
CA ILE A 498 -25.03 -5.51 9.58
C ILE A 498 -26.34 -4.82 9.96
N GLN A 499 -27.34 -4.88 9.08
CA GLN A 499 -28.65 -4.28 9.32
C GLN A 499 -29.30 -4.87 10.59
N SER A 500 -29.29 -6.20 10.72
CA SER A 500 -29.84 -6.87 11.90
C SER A 500 -29.07 -6.53 13.18
N ALA A 501 -27.73 -6.42 13.13
CA ALA A 501 -26.91 -6.04 14.28
C ALA A 501 -27.22 -4.62 14.78
N ILE A 502 -27.45 -3.69 13.84
CA ILE A 502 -27.85 -2.31 14.13
C ILE A 502 -29.23 -2.26 14.75
N ASP A 503 -30.19 -3.01 14.19
CA ASP A 503 -31.58 -2.99 14.66
C ASP A 503 -31.76 -3.60 16.06
N ILE A 504 -30.80 -4.40 16.54
CA ILE A 504 -30.75 -4.95 17.91
C ILE A 504 -29.78 -4.16 18.81
N GLU A 505 -29.16 -3.08 18.31
CA GLU A 505 -28.22 -2.24 19.08
C GLU A 505 -27.00 -3.01 19.65
N HIS A 506 -26.53 -4.05 18.96
CA HIS A 506 -25.36 -4.85 19.38
C HIS A 506 -24.03 -4.32 18.82
N TYR A 507 -23.60 -3.16 19.31
CA TYR A 507 -22.40 -2.44 18.85
C TYR A 507 -21.10 -3.24 18.93
N THR A 508 -20.85 -3.94 20.05
CA THR A 508 -19.56 -4.62 20.32
C THR A 508 -19.30 -5.78 19.36
N VAL A 509 -20.35 -6.50 18.98
CA VAL A 509 -20.25 -7.62 18.04
C VAL A 509 -20.06 -7.10 16.61
N LEU A 510 -20.76 -6.02 16.25
CA LEU A 510 -20.60 -5.35 14.97
C LEU A 510 -19.18 -4.79 14.80
N GLU A 511 -18.59 -4.22 15.85
CA GLU A 511 -17.20 -3.76 15.87
C GLU A 511 -16.19 -4.87 15.65
N HIS A 512 -16.32 -5.97 16.40
CA HIS A 512 -15.45 -7.13 16.24
C HIS A 512 -15.57 -7.76 14.84
N ALA A 513 -16.80 -7.83 14.30
CA ALA A 513 -17.08 -8.35 12.97
C ALA A 513 -16.43 -7.53 11.85
N LEU A 514 -16.57 -6.20 11.89
CA LEU A 514 -16.03 -5.29 10.89
C LEU A 514 -14.50 -5.15 10.95
N LEU A 515 -13.88 -5.49 12.08
CA LEU A 515 -12.43 -5.41 12.29
C LEU A 515 -11.65 -6.71 11.97
N GLN A 516 -12.30 -7.88 11.88
CA GLN A 516 -11.62 -9.16 11.64
C GLN A 516 -11.78 -9.74 10.22
N THR A 517 -12.78 -9.27 9.50
CA THR A 517 -13.19 -9.67 8.14
C THR A 517 -12.19 -9.26 7.05
N LYS A 518 -11.64 -10.19 6.26
CA LYS A 518 -10.68 -9.85 5.17
C LYS A 518 -11.36 -9.55 3.83
N VAL A 519 -12.54 -10.10 3.60
CA VAL A 519 -13.30 -10.01 2.33
C VAL A 519 -14.61 -9.30 2.64
N LEU A 520 -14.60 -7.97 2.60
CA LEU A 520 -15.82 -7.17 2.74
C LEU A 520 -15.90 -6.24 1.56
N ASP A 521 -17.07 -6.19 0.91
CA ASP A 521 -17.39 -5.13 -0.03
C ASP A 521 -17.60 -3.81 0.74
N PRO A 522 -16.66 -2.85 0.67
CA PRO A 522 -16.69 -1.69 1.55
C PRO A 522 -17.85 -0.74 1.24
N GLU A 523 -18.29 -0.65 -0.02
CA GLU A 523 -19.36 0.26 -0.45
C GLU A 523 -20.72 -0.13 0.13
N THR A 524 -20.99 -1.42 0.17
CA THR A 524 -22.21 -2.00 0.71
C THR A 524 -22.33 -1.76 2.22
N VAL A 525 -21.24 -1.89 2.96
CA VAL A 525 -21.17 -1.55 4.40
C VAL A 525 -21.39 -0.07 4.65
N LEU A 526 -20.77 0.79 3.83
CA LEU A 526 -20.93 2.25 3.92
C LEU A 526 -22.38 2.67 3.67
N ARG A 527 -23.08 2.04 2.72
CA ARG A 527 -24.49 2.33 2.41
C ARG A 527 -25.42 2.13 3.61
N VAL A 528 -25.17 1.10 4.41
CA VAL A 528 -25.97 0.76 5.59
C VAL A 528 -25.59 1.61 6.81
N LEU A 529 -24.29 1.83 7.06
CA LEU A 529 -23.83 2.56 8.25
C LEU A 529 -23.95 4.09 8.13
N LYS A 530 -23.74 4.67 6.95
CA LYS A 530 -23.72 6.14 6.76
C LYS A 530 -25.03 6.83 7.20
N PRO A 531 -26.23 6.32 6.89
CA PRO A 531 -27.49 6.89 7.40
C PRO A 531 -27.63 6.79 8.92
N LYS A 532 -27.16 5.70 9.53
CA LYS A 532 -27.26 5.45 10.97
C LYS A 532 -26.29 6.31 11.77
N VAL A 533 -25.05 6.48 11.31
CA VAL A 533 -24.07 7.43 11.90
C VAL A 533 -24.59 8.87 11.86
N LYS A 534 -25.33 9.23 10.81
CA LYS A 534 -25.98 10.55 10.72
C LYS A 534 -27.11 10.74 11.75
N ALA A 535 -27.86 9.67 12.03
CA ALA A 535 -28.97 9.69 12.98
C ALA A 535 -28.49 9.60 14.44
N ASP A 536 -27.47 8.79 14.69
CA ASP A 536 -26.85 8.59 15.99
C ASP A 536 -25.31 8.63 15.89
N PRO A 537 -24.67 9.73 16.35
CA PRO A 537 -23.21 9.86 16.38
C PRO A 537 -22.48 8.83 17.25
N SER A 538 -23.17 8.04 18.08
CA SER A 538 -22.58 6.97 18.89
C SER A 538 -21.89 5.88 18.05
N TYR A 539 -22.37 5.64 16.81
CA TYR A 539 -21.80 4.68 15.86
C TYR A 539 -20.55 5.21 15.13
N ALA A 540 -20.18 6.48 15.31
CA ALA A 540 -19.11 7.10 14.56
C ALA A 540 -17.69 6.57 14.87
N PRO A 541 -17.31 6.13 16.10
CA PRO A 541 -16.04 5.46 16.36
C PRO A 541 -15.89 4.13 15.59
N LEU A 542 -16.97 3.34 15.56
CA LEU A 542 -17.04 2.09 14.79
C LEU A 542 -16.82 2.35 13.29
N PHE A 543 -17.53 3.34 12.76
CA PHE A 543 -17.43 3.71 11.35
C PHE A 543 -16.04 4.24 10.99
N GLU A 544 -15.40 5.01 11.87
CA GLU A 544 -14.01 5.46 11.72
C GLU A 544 -13.02 4.29 11.68
N ASN A 545 -13.12 3.36 12.63
CA ASN A 545 -12.26 2.18 12.70
C ASN A 545 -12.38 1.33 11.41
N PHE A 546 -13.60 1.16 10.90
CA PHE A 546 -13.84 0.47 9.63
C PHE A 546 -13.22 1.22 8.45
N CYS A 547 -13.49 2.53 8.32
CA CYS A 547 -12.96 3.30 7.20
C CYS A 547 -11.42 3.40 7.22
N GLN A 548 -10.79 3.44 8.40
CA GLN A 548 -9.32 3.40 8.53
C GLN A 548 -8.74 2.08 8.02
N ARG A 549 -9.39 0.96 8.34
CA ARG A 549 -8.93 -0.38 7.96
C ARG A 549 -8.98 -0.62 6.45
N PHE A 550 -10.01 -0.12 5.78
CA PHE A 550 -10.23 -0.30 4.34
C PHE A 550 -9.75 0.91 3.51
N GLU A 551 -9.03 1.84 4.13
CA GLU A 551 -8.51 3.06 3.47
C GLU A 551 -9.62 3.90 2.78
N LEU A 552 -10.83 3.90 3.33
CA LEU A 552 -12.01 4.59 2.80
C LEU A 552 -12.04 6.05 3.24
N VAL A 553 -11.35 6.90 2.49
CA VAL A 553 -11.08 8.27 2.91
C VAL A 553 -12.34 9.16 2.95
N GLU A 554 -13.29 8.97 2.02
CA GLU A 554 -14.56 9.72 2.01
C GLU A 554 -15.41 9.45 3.25
N GLY A 555 -15.40 8.21 3.74
CA GLY A 555 -16.07 7.82 4.97
C GLY A 555 -15.44 8.49 6.19
N LEU A 556 -14.11 8.53 6.26
CA LEU A 556 -13.41 9.22 7.36
C LEU A 556 -13.74 10.71 7.41
N VAL A 557 -13.85 11.37 6.26
CA VAL A 557 -14.26 12.78 6.18
C VAL A 557 -15.69 12.93 6.71
N PHE A 558 -16.64 12.12 6.21
CA PHE A 558 -18.03 12.15 6.65
C PHE A 558 -18.17 11.99 8.17
N SER A 559 -17.50 11.00 8.77
CA SER A 559 -17.56 10.75 10.22
C SER A 559 -17.05 11.92 11.04
N ASN A 560 -15.89 12.46 10.66
CA ASN A 560 -15.29 13.59 11.38
C ASN A 560 -16.15 14.86 11.24
N LEU A 561 -16.86 15.04 10.13
CA LEU A 561 -17.80 16.14 9.96
C LEU A 561 -19.06 15.99 10.83
N VAL A 562 -19.62 14.77 10.93
CA VAL A 562 -20.79 14.48 11.79
C VAL A 562 -20.48 14.72 13.27
N LYS A 563 -19.24 14.45 13.72
CA LYS A 563 -18.78 14.73 15.10
C LYS A 563 -18.56 16.22 15.42
N GLY A 564 -18.64 17.11 14.42
CA GLY A 564 -18.56 18.56 14.60
C GLY A 564 -17.14 19.16 14.50
N PHE A 565 -17.05 20.48 14.72
CA PHE A 565 -15.88 21.31 14.42
C PHE A 565 -14.58 20.91 15.16
N THR A 566 -14.67 20.18 16.28
CA THR A 566 -13.50 19.70 17.06
C THR A 566 -12.67 18.67 16.30
N HIS A 567 -13.23 18.02 15.29
CA HIS A 567 -12.58 16.95 14.52
C HIS A 567 -11.97 17.42 13.18
N LEU A 568 -12.03 18.73 12.87
CA LEU A 568 -11.42 19.30 11.67
C LEU A 568 -9.89 19.10 11.64
N ALA A 569 -9.23 19.06 12.80
CA ALA A 569 -7.80 18.77 12.91
C ALA A 569 -7.45 17.36 12.37
N LYS A 570 -8.34 16.38 12.54
CA LYS A 570 -8.13 15.03 12.00
C LYS A 570 -8.27 14.99 10.49
N ILE A 571 -9.20 15.75 9.92
CA ILE A 571 -9.35 15.89 8.47
C ILE A 571 -8.10 16.56 7.88
N LYS A 572 -7.57 17.57 8.57
CA LYS A 572 -6.30 18.21 8.19
C LYS A 572 -5.13 17.21 8.15
N ASP A 573 -4.99 16.38 9.18
CA ASP A 573 -3.96 15.33 9.20
C ASP A 573 -4.12 14.32 8.05
N LEU A 574 -5.37 13.98 7.69
CA LEU A 574 -5.65 13.09 6.55
C LEU A 574 -5.20 13.73 5.23
N VAL A 575 -5.49 15.02 5.01
CA VAL A 575 -5.05 15.75 3.81
C VAL A 575 -3.53 15.75 3.69
N GLN A 576 -2.81 16.00 4.80
CA GLN A 576 -1.34 16.05 4.80
C GLN A 576 -0.69 14.68 4.51
N LYS A 577 -1.26 13.59 5.05
CA LYS A 577 -0.65 12.25 4.97
C LYS A 577 -1.00 11.50 3.68
N SER A 578 -2.09 11.88 3.01
CA SER A 578 -2.60 11.20 1.82
C SER A 578 -1.81 11.49 0.54
N ASP A 579 -2.05 10.67 -0.49
CA ASP A 579 -1.61 10.82 -1.87
C ASP A 579 -2.65 11.56 -2.73
N ALA A 580 -2.32 11.86 -3.99
CA ALA A 580 -3.15 12.68 -4.89
C ALA A 580 -4.58 12.15 -5.07
N LYS A 581 -4.71 10.83 -5.25
CA LYS A 581 -6.02 10.18 -5.45
C LYS A 581 -6.91 10.35 -4.22
N ASN A 582 -6.37 10.12 -3.02
CA ASN A 582 -7.13 10.23 -1.79
C ASN A 582 -7.47 11.67 -1.42
N VAL A 583 -6.59 12.64 -1.73
CA VAL A 583 -6.90 14.06 -1.56
C VAL A 583 -8.09 14.48 -2.43
N LEU A 584 -8.18 14.01 -3.67
CA LEU A 584 -9.34 14.25 -4.53
C LEU A 584 -10.63 13.73 -3.91
N LEU A 585 -10.61 12.50 -3.38
CA LEU A 585 -11.75 11.89 -2.70
C LEU A 585 -12.14 12.66 -1.42
N ILE A 586 -11.16 13.15 -0.65
CA ILE A 586 -11.42 14.00 0.53
C ILE A 586 -12.22 15.24 0.12
N PHE A 587 -11.77 15.96 -0.91
CA PHE A 587 -12.44 17.19 -1.34
C PHE A 587 -13.82 16.92 -1.93
N ARG A 588 -14.02 15.82 -2.66
CA ARG A 588 -15.37 15.36 -3.06
C ARG A 588 -16.29 15.20 -1.86
N ALA A 589 -15.84 14.47 -0.85
CA ALA A 589 -16.62 14.28 0.38
C ALA A 589 -16.88 15.61 1.12
N LEU A 590 -15.95 16.56 1.12
CA LEU A 590 -16.15 17.89 1.70
C LEU A 590 -17.21 18.69 0.93
N PHE A 591 -17.23 18.62 -0.40
CA PHE A 591 -18.23 19.29 -1.23
C PHE A 591 -19.61 18.66 -1.07
N ASP A 592 -19.73 17.33 -1.07
CA ASP A 592 -20.99 16.60 -0.85
C ASP A 592 -21.67 16.97 0.48
N ASN A 593 -20.87 17.37 1.48
CA ASN A 593 -21.34 17.80 2.80
C ASN A 593 -21.48 19.33 2.94
N ASN A 594 -21.40 20.10 1.85
CA ASN A 594 -21.61 21.56 1.81
C ASN A 594 -20.76 22.35 2.84
N ILE A 595 -19.47 22.04 2.95
CA ILE A 595 -18.56 22.70 3.89
C ILE A 595 -18.32 24.18 3.53
N GLN A 596 -18.16 25.01 4.55
CA GLN A 596 -17.89 26.44 4.39
C GLN A 596 -16.52 26.73 3.76
N ASP A 597 -16.46 27.74 2.90
CA ASP A 597 -15.28 28.17 2.15
C ASP A 597 -14.05 28.46 3.03
N LYS A 598 -14.27 29.04 4.23
CA LYS A 598 -13.18 29.31 5.19
C LYS A 598 -12.49 28.05 5.68
N ILE A 599 -13.20 26.92 5.73
CA ILE A 599 -12.66 25.64 6.18
C ILE A 599 -11.96 24.93 5.02
N LEU A 600 -12.52 25.04 3.81
CA LEU A 600 -11.86 24.55 2.59
C LEU A 600 -10.50 25.22 2.39
N ASP A 601 -10.39 26.54 2.63
CA ASP A 601 -9.12 27.28 2.57
C ASP A 601 -8.07 26.71 3.53
N LEU A 602 -8.47 26.33 4.76
CA LEU A 602 -7.57 25.75 5.76
C LEU A 602 -7.02 24.38 5.35
N PHE A 603 -7.82 23.58 4.64
CA PHE A 603 -7.38 22.27 4.15
C PHE A 603 -6.55 22.40 2.88
N LEU A 604 -6.92 23.31 1.97
CA LEU A 604 -6.20 23.58 0.74
C LEU A 604 -4.75 23.99 0.99
N THR A 605 -4.46 24.78 2.03
CA THR A 605 -3.08 25.17 2.38
C THR A 605 -2.18 24.01 2.79
N GLU A 606 -2.76 22.85 3.09
CA GLU A 606 -2.06 21.66 3.60
C GLU A 606 -1.90 20.57 2.53
N VAL A 607 -2.44 20.80 1.33
CA VAL A 607 -2.39 19.87 0.21
C VAL A 607 -0.99 19.88 -0.43
N LYS A 608 -0.46 18.69 -0.73
CA LYS A 608 0.80 18.55 -1.46
C LYS A 608 0.65 18.99 -2.93
N PRO A 609 1.66 19.63 -3.53
CA PRO A 609 1.71 20.00 -4.95
C PRO A 609 1.26 18.89 -5.93
N ALA A 610 1.69 17.65 -5.69
CA ALA A 610 1.38 16.51 -6.55
C ALA A 610 -0.12 16.13 -6.60
N ALA A 611 -0.95 16.63 -5.68
CA ALA A 611 -2.37 16.33 -5.62
C ALA A 611 -3.25 17.26 -6.48
N PHE A 612 -2.69 18.34 -7.02
CA PHE A 612 -3.40 19.29 -7.87
C PHE A 612 -3.48 18.79 -9.32
N THR A 613 -4.36 17.83 -9.58
CA THR A 613 -4.59 17.28 -10.92
C THR A 613 -5.72 18.04 -11.64
N PRO A 614 -5.86 17.92 -12.97
CA PRO A 614 -7.00 18.49 -13.70
C PRO A 614 -8.35 17.99 -13.17
N GLU A 615 -8.45 16.71 -12.79
CA GLU A 615 -9.66 16.13 -12.20
C GLU A 615 -10.02 16.77 -10.85
N PHE A 616 -9.02 17.28 -10.12
CA PHE A 616 -9.22 18.06 -8.90
C PHE A 616 -9.78 19.45 -9.19
N MET A 617 -9.33 20.12 -10.26
CA MET A 617 -9.89 21.41 -10.70
C MET A 617 -11.36 21.29 -11.14
N GLU A 618 -11.72 20.20 -11.82
CA GLU A 618 -13.11 19.97 -12.24
C GLU A 618 -14.08 19.96 -11.04
N GLN A 619 -13.65 19.44 -9.88
CA GLN A 619 -14.47 19.45 -8.66
C GLN A 619 -14.76 20.87 -8.16
N PHE A 620 -13.79 21.77 -8.21
CA PHE A 620 -14.01 23.18 -7.81
C PHE A 620 -14.85 23.95 -8.83
N THR A 621 -14.81 23.53 -10.10
CA THR A 621 -15.65 24.07 -11.17
C THR A 621 -17.11 23.66 -10.97
N LEU A 622 -17.37 22.36 -10.79
CA LEU A 622 -18.72 21.82 -10.55
C LEU A 622 -19.40 22.44 -9.32
N ASN A 623 -18.62 22.75 -8.29
CA ASN A 623 -19.13 23.31 -7.04
C ASN A 623 -19.07 24.85 -6.95
N ASN A 624 -18.70 25.55 -8.03
CA ASN A 624 -18.55 27.02 -8.07
C ASN A 624 -17.59 27.60 -7.01
N LYS A 625 -16.51 26.89 -6.65
CA LYS A 625 -15.52 27.29 -5.63
C LYS A 625 -14.13 27.64 -6.20
N LEU A 626 -14.05 27.98 -7.49
CA LEU A 626 -12.78 28.27 -8.19
C LEU A 626 -11.91 29.33 -7.50
N LYS A 627 -12.50 30.36 -6.87
CA LYS A 627 -11.75 31.42 -6.17
C LYS A 627 -10.85 30.88 -5.05
N ASN A 628 -11.33 29.89 -4.29
CA ASN A 628 -10.57 29.26 -3.21
C ASN A 628 -9.38 28.45 -3.76
N TYR A 629 -9.62 27.75 -4.87
CA TYR A 629 -8.59 27.00 -5.59
C TYR A 629 -7.49 27.93 -6.13
N THR A 630 -7.85 29.04 -6.78
CA THR A 630 -6.91 30.05 -7.28
C THR A 630 -6.03 30.61 -6.16
N ARG A 631 -6.64 31.00 -5.04
CA ARG A 631 -5.90 31.54 -3.88
C ARG A 631 -4.89 30.54 -3.29
N CYS A 632 -5.25 29.26 -3.27
CA CYS A 632 -4.35 28.21 -2.80
C CYS A 632 -3.18 27.99 -3.76
N LEU A 633 -3.44 27.91 -5.07
CA LEU A 633 -2.41 27.81 -6.10
C LEU A 633 -1.42 28.98 -6.01
N GLU A 634 -1.91 30.22 -5.86
CA GLU A 634 -1.07 31.40 -5.63
C GLU A 634 -0.15 31.22 -4.41
N LEU A 635 -0.69 30.77 -3.28
CA LEU A 635 0.09 30.57 -2.06
C LEU A 635 1.17 29.50 -2.21
N MET A 636 0.89 28.41 -2.93
CA MET A 636 1.86 27.33 -3.15
C MET A 636 2.95 27.71 -4.14
N VAL A 637 2.57 28.34 -5.24
CA VAL A 637 3.51 28.87 -6.23
C VAL A 637 4.38 29.96 -5.60
N ALA A 638 3.88 30.69 -4.60
CA ALA A 638 4.67 31.65 -3.84
C ALA A 638 5.60 31.01 -2.78
N LYS A 639 5.19 29.92 -2.12
CA LYS A 639 5.89 29.41 -0.91
C LYS A 639 6.98 28.37 -1.16
N SER A 640 6.86 27.44 -2.11
CA SER A 640 7.81 26.30 -2.09
C SER A 640 7.98 25.42 -3.34
N THR A 641 7.20 25.54 -4.42
CA THR A 641 7.35 24.60 -5.57
C THR A 641 7.24 25.26 -6.94
N CYS A 642 8.29 25.18 -7.74
CA CYS A 642 8.31 25.62 -9.15
C CYS A 642 7.91 24.46 -10.06
N ASP A 643 6.75 23.87 -9.78
CA ASP A 643 6.18 22.85 -10.67
C ASP A 643 5.50 23.54 -11.85
N ILE A 644 5.99 23.28 -13.07
CA ILE A 644 5.42 23.83 -14.31
C ILE A 644 3.92 23.55 -14.42
N ARG A 645 3.47 22.38 -13.95
CA ARG A 645 2.06 21.99 -14.00
C ARG A 645 1.19 22.91 -13.16
N LEU A 646 1.62 23.24 -11.94
CA LEU A 646 0.87 24.15 -11.05
C LEU A 646 0.79 25.56 -11.63
N VAL A 647 1.89 26.05 -12.20
CA VAL A 647 1.92 27.39 -12.79
C VAL A 647 1.05 27.45 -14.04
N GLU A 648 1.11 26.42 -14.90
CA GLU A 648 0.23 26.32 -16.08
C GLU A 648 -1.24 26.30 -15.67
N GLN A 649 -1.60 25.52 -14.64
CA GLN A 649 -2.97 25.48 -14.11
C GLN A 649 -3.41 26.85 -13.57
N LEU A 650 -2.55 27.55 -12.81
CA LEU A 650 -2.84 28.90 -12.31
C LEU A 650 -3.00 29.91 -13.45
N PHE A 651 -2.13 29.88 -14.47
CA PHE A 651 -2.19 30.80 -15.59
C PHE A 651 -3.35 30.52 -16.54
N LYS A 652 -3.80 29.27 -16.66
CA LYS A 652 -5.06 28.95 -17.35
C LYS A 652 -6.24 29.60 -16.64
N LEU A 653 -6.31 29.52 -15.31
CA LEU A 653 -7.36 30.20 -14.54
C LEU A 653 -7.34 31.73 -14.73
N TYR A 654 -6.16 32.34 -14.81
CA TYR A 654 -6.06 33.76 -15.15
C TYR A 654 -6.38 34.07 -16.62
N ALA A 655 -6.24 33.13 -17.54
CA ALA A 655 -6.65 33.33 -18.94
C ALA A 655 -8.18 33.29 -19.08
N ASP A 656 -8.85 32.47 -18.27
CA ASP A 656 -10.32 32.32 -18.27
C ASP A 656 -11.04 33.47 -17.52
N ASP A 657 -10.33 34.28 -16.74
CA ASP A 657 -10.85 35.44 -16.01
C ASP A 657 -10.72 36.74 -16.82
N ALA A 658 -11.80 37.53 -16.92
CA ALA A 658 -11.82 38.78 -17.67
C ALA A 658 -10.80 39.82 -17.15
N ASP A 659 -10.55 39.84 -15.84
CA ASP A 659 -9.53 40.67 -15.19
C ASP A 659 -8.21 39.92 -14.94
N GLY A 660 -8.08 38.69 -15.44
CA GLY A 660 -7.04 37.77 -15.03
C GLY A 660 -5.63 38.19 -15.41
N GLN A 661 -5.44 39.04 -16.44
CA GLN A 661 -4.14 39.65 -16.73
C GLN A 661 -3.67 40.60 -15.62
N ASN A 662 -4.58 41.36 -15.01
CA ASN A 662 -4.25 42.23 -13.88
C ASN A 662 -3.96 41.39 -12.64
N HIS A 663 -4.72 40.31 -12.41
CA HIS A 663 -4.46 39.36 -11.34
C HIS A 663 -3.09 38.67 -11.50
N LYS A 664 -2.74 38.21 -12.71
CA LYS A 664 -1.42 37.65 -13.03
C LYS A 664 -0.30 38.65 -12.72
N LYS A 665 -0.43 39.91 -13.16
CA LYS A 665 0.55 40.96 -12.89
C LYS A 665 0.68 41.24 -11.39
N ALA A 666 -0.44 41.35 -10.67
CA ALA A 666 -0.45 41.60 -9.23
C ALA A 666 0.20 40.43 -8.45
N PHE A 667 -0.08 39.20 -8.85
CA PHE A 667 0.53 38.00 -8.30
C PHE A 667 2.06 38.01 -8.50
N LEU A 668 2.52 38.15 -9.75
CA LEU A 668 3.95 38.14 -10.07
C LEU A 668 4.73 39.23 -9.32
N LYS A 669 4.17 40.45 -9.22
CA LYS A 669 4.75 41.53 -8.40
C LYS A 669 4.85 41.17 -6.92
N LYS A 670 3.88 40.42 -6.38
CA LYS A 670 3.84 40.01 -4.97
C LYS A 670 4.86 38.92 -4.64
N VAL A 671 5.22 38.06 -5.60
CA VAL A 671 6.18 36.96 -5.36
C VAL A 671 7.64 37.41 -5.47
N GLY A 672 7.91 38.52 -6.19
CA GLY A 672 9.24 39.12 -6.30
C GLY A 672 10.12 38.51 -7.39
N GLN A 673 11.28 39.13 -7.61
CA GLN A 673 12.16 38.90 -8.76
C GLN A 673 12.72 37.48 -8.84
N THR A 674 13.29 36.96 -7.74
CA THR A 674 13.92 35.62 -7.71
C THR A 674 12.93 34.54 -8.11
N ARG A 675 11.68 34.69 -7.66
CA ARG A 675 10.64 33.70 -7.94
C ARG A 675 10.06 33.83 -9.34
N CYS A 676 9.94 35.06 -9.85
CA CYS A 676 9.56 35.26 -11.25
C CYS A 676 10.59 34.67 -12.22
N GLU A 677 11.89 34.70 -11.88
CA GLU A 677 12.94 34.06 -12.68
C GLU A 677 12.74 32.54 -12.73
N GLU A 678 12.57 31.90 -11.58
CA GLU A 678 12.32 30.45 -11.53
C GLU A 678 11.06 30.05 -12.30
N ILE A 679 9.98 30.82 -12.16
CA ILE A 679 8.72 30.56 -12.85
C ILE A 679 8.88 30.74 -14.37
N GLY A 680 9.48 31.84 -14.83
CA GLY A 680 9.64 32.09 -16.26
C GLY A 680 10.60 31.09 -16.92
N ASN A 681 11.57 30.55 -16.18
CA ASN A 681 12.48 29.49 -16.66
C ASN A 681 11.72 28.22 -17.10
N LEU A 682 10.56 27.93 -16.50
CA LEU A 682 9.73 26.78 -16.84
C LEU A 682 9.10 26.92 -18.25
N PHE A 683 8.83 28.14 -18.71
CA PHE A 683 8.13 28.39 -19.98
C PHE A 683 9.07 28.69 -21.17
N LYS A 684 10.39 28.77 -20.95
CA LYS A 684 11.37 29.17 -21.99
C LYS A 684 11.29 28.34 -23.28
N GLU A 685 11.00 27.05 -23.15
CA GLU A 685 10.93 26.11 -24.27
C GLU A 685 9.52 25.99 -24.85
N SER A 686 8.50 25.92 -23.99
CA SER A 686 7.10 25.67 -24.37
C SER A 686 6.39 26.93 -24.89
N ASP A 687 6.51 28.06 -24.19
CA ASP A 687 5.88 29.34 -24.55
C ASP A 687 6.78 30.51 -24.14
N TYR A 688 7.65 30.90 -25.06
CA TYR A 688 8.61 31.97 -24.81
C TYR A 688 7.95 33.34 -24.62
N LEU A 689 6.75 33.59 -25.18
CA LEU A 689 6.04 34.87 -24.99
C LEU A 689 5.52 34.97 -23.56
N GLN A 690 4.98 33.87 -23.03
CA GLN A 690 4.56 33.78 -21.63
C GLN A 690 5.76 33.94 -20.69
N ALA A 691 6.91 33.32 -21.01
CA ALA A 691 8.16 33.50 -20.26
C ALA A 691 8.63 34.96 -20.22
N LEU A 692 8.63 35.64 -21.38
CA LEU A 692 8.99 37.07 -21.46
C LEU A 692 8.05 37.93 -20.63
N SER A 693 6.74 37.71 -20.70
CA SER A 693 5.75 38.43 -19.87
C SER A 693 6.01 38.25 -18.36
N ILE A 694 6.43 37.06 -17.93
CA ILE A 694 6.71 36.78 -16.51
C ILE A 694 7.98 37.50 -16.07
N PHE A 695 9.05 37.41 -16.85
CA PHE A 695 10.30 38.08 -16.55
C PHE A 695 10.13 39.61 -16.52
N GLU A 696 9.31 40.16 -17.41
CA GLU A 696 9.01 41.58 -17.43
C GLU A 696 8.26 42.03 -16.17
N CYS A 697 7.26 41.25 -15.72
CA CYS A 697 6.51 41.56 -14.50
C CYS A 697 7.36 41.44 -13.22
N GLY A 698 8.35 40.55 -13.23
CA GLY A 698 9.25 40.31 -12.11
C GLY A 698 10.52 41.14 -12.12
N GLU A 699 10.72 42.01 -13.14
CA GLU A 699 11.97 42.73 -13.37
C GLU A 699 13.19 41.79 -13.46
N CYS A 700 13.01 40.59 -14.03
CA CYS A 700 14.07 39.60 -14.23
C CYS A 700 14.89 39.94 -15.48
N ASP A 701 15.75 40.95 -15.33
CA ASP A 701 16.43 41.62 -16.44
C ASP A 701 17.18 40.64 -17.37
N TRP A 702 18.09 39.84 -16.81
CA TRP A 702 18.96 38.98 -17.62
C TRP A 702 18.27 37.75 -18.23
N PRO A 703 17.39 37.03 -17.50
CA PRO A 703 16.54 35.99 -18.08
C PRO A 703 15.68 36.48 -19.24
N TYR A 704 15.11 37.70 -19.16
CA TYR A 704 14.34 38.32 -20.23
C TYR A 704 15.20 38.54 -21.48
N ILE A 705 16.30 39.28 -21.31
CA ILE A 705 17.17 39.72 -22.40
C ILE A 705 17.78 38.51 -23.13
N LYS A 706 18.27 37.52 -22.38
CA LYS A 706 18.86 36.30 -22.96
C LYS A 706 17.86 35.50 -23.78
N LEU A 707 16.61 35.36 -23.30
CA LEU A 707 15.56 34.63 -24.02
C LEU A 707 15.12 35.38 -25.27
N ALA A 708 14.83 36.67 -25.16
CA ALA A 708 14.40 37.50 -26.28
C ALA A 708 15.49 37.57 -27.37
N ASN A 709 16.76 37.72 -26.99
CA ASN A 709 17.88 37.70 -27.93
C ASN A 709 18.02 36.33 -28.62
N ALA A 710 17.94 35.23 -27.87
CA ALA A 710 18.01 33.87 -28.44
C ALA A 710 16.87 33.56 -29.44
N ARG A 711 15.73 34.27 -29.34
CA ARG A 711 14.58 34.16 -30.26
C ARG A 711 14.58 35.23 -31.35
N ASN A 712 15.64 36.03 -31.49
CA ASN A 712 15.76 37.15 -32.45
C ASN A 712 14.69 38.24 -32.28
N LEU A 713 14.17 38.45 -31.07
CA LEU A 713 13.14 39.46 -30.76
C LEU A 713 13.80 40.78 -30.36
N MET A 714 14.55 41.39 -31.27
CA MET A 714 15.33 42.60 -30.96
C MET A 714 14.44 43.76 -30.46
N SER A 715 13.28 43.95 -31.07
CA SER A 715 12.27 44.93 -30.64
C SER A 715 11.87 44.81 -29.16
N ASN A 716 11.79 43.58 -28.64
CA ASN A 716 11.45 43.32 -27.24
C ASN A 716 12.64 43.58 -26.32
N VAL A 717 13.85 43.19 -26.74
CA VAL A 717 15.09 43.48 -25.98
C VAL A 717 15.28 44.98 -25.84
N THR A 718 15.18 45.72 -26.94
CA THR A 718 15.35 47.18 -26.95
C THR A 718 14.24 47.89 -26.20
N GLY A 719 12.98 47.49 -26.41
CA GLY A 719 11.85 48.03 -25.67
C GLY A 719 11.98 47.83 -24.17
N TYR A 720 12.40 46.65 -23.73
CA TYR A 720 12.61 46.33 -22.31
C TYR A 720 13.75 47.15 -21.68
N LEU A 721 14.92 47.21 -22.36
CA LEU A 721 16.06 47.98 -21.89
C LEU A 721 15.76 49.49 -21.82
N LEU A 722 14.99 50.02 -22.77
CA LEU A 722 14.51 51.41 -22.75
C LEU A 722 13.51 51.64 -21.61
N ALA A 723 12.57 50.71 -21.38
CA ALA A 723 11.60 50.83 -20.30
C ALA A 723 12.26 50.79 -18.90
N ARG A 724 13.35 50.01 -18.74
CA ARG A 724 14.12 49.93 -17.49
C ARG A 724 14.96 51.18 -17.22
N ALA A 725 15.45 51.84 -18.26
CA ALA A 725 16.30 53.02 -18.15
C ALA A 725 17.47 52.86 -17.14
N ASP A 726 18.15 51.69 -17.16
CA ASP A 726 19.27 51.36 -16.28
C ASP A 726 20.59 51.25 -17.05
N ALA A 727 21.57 52.09 -16.68
CA ALA A 727 22.88 52.17 -17.33
C ALA A 727 23.73 50.91 -17.13
N ALA A 728 23.66 50.29 -15.95
CA ALA A 728 24.41 49.07 -15.67
C ALA A 728 23.90 47.93 -16.55
N LEU A 729 22.59 47.86 -16.74
CA LEU A 729 21.95 46.83 -17.56
C LEU A 729 22.29 46.97 -19.05
N TRP A 730 22.31 48.18 -19.59
CA TRP A 730 22.79 48.43 -20.97
C TRP A 730 24.24 48.00 -21.16
N THR A 731 25.11 48.34 -20.21
CA THR A 731 26.54 47.97 -20.24
C THR A 731 26.72 46.44 -20.19
N GLU A 732 25.92 45.77 -19.36
CA GLU A 732 25.90 44.31 -19.28
C GLU A 732 25.38 43.67 -20.58
N ALA A 733 24.34 44.25 -21.21
CA ALA A 733 23.83 43.81 -22.51
C ALA A 733 24.91 43.88 -23.60
N PHE A 734 25.61 45.01 -23.70
CA PHE A 734 26.70 45.20 -24.67
C PHE A 734 27.89 44.28 -24.46
N SER A 735 28.17 43.86 -23.23
CA SER A 735 29.33 43.01 -22.92
C SER A 735 29.02 41.52 -23.05
N LYS A 736 27.84 41.07 -22.60
CA LYS A 736 27.51 39.65 -22.51
C LYS A 736 26.79 39.09 -23.75
N LEU A 737 26.18 39.94 -24.58
CA LEU A 737 25.51 39.49 -25.82
C LEU A 737 26.45 39.65 -27.02
N ALA A 738 26.79 38.53 -27.64
CA ALA A 738 27.61 38.53 -28.86
C ALA A 738 26.86 39.22 -30.02
N ALA A 739 27.57 40.08 -30.76
CA ALA A 739 27.05 40.82 -31.92
C ALA A 739 25.82 41.70 -31.64
N PHE A 740 25.53 42.02 -30.37
CA PHE A 740 24.38 42.86 -30.01
C PHE A 740 24.48 44.26 -30.62
N ASP A 741 25.68 44.85 -30.68
CA ASP A 741 25.90 46.14 -31.34
C ASP A 741 25.55 46.10 -32.83
N GLN A 742 25.96 45.03 -33.53
CA GLN A 742 25.68 44.85 -34.96
C GLN A 742 24.19 44.60 -35.21
N ALA A 743 23.53 43.85 -34.32
CA ALA A 743 22.11 43.57 -34.42
C ALA A 743 21.26 44.82 -34.13
N LEU A 744 21.65 45.62 -33.13
CA LEU A 744 21.09 46.94 -32.86
C LEU A 744 21.28 47.89 -34.04
N TYR A 745 22.49 47.95 -34.59
CA TYR A 745 22.81 48.77 -35.76
C TYR A 745 21.98 48.36 -36.99
N GLY A 746 21.81 47.06 -37.24
CA GLY A 746 20.95 46.55 -38.31
C GLY A 746 19.45 46.79 -38.07
N TYR A 747 19.00 46.82 -36.81
CA TYR A 747 17.64 47.16 -36.41
C TYR A 747 17.38 48.68 -36.34
N ALA A 748 18.45 49.49 -36.36
CA ALA A 748 18.41 50.94 -36.21
C ALA A 748 17.67 51.71 -37.32
N PRO A 749 17.72 51.36 -38.62
CA PRO A 749 17.22 52.23 -39.67
C PRO A 749 15.72 52.57 -39.60
N ASP A 750 14.89 51.69 -39.03
CA ASP A 750 13.42 51.89 -38.97
C ASP A 750 12.79 51.51 -37.61
N GLY A 751 13.36 50.56 -36.86
CA GLY A 751 12.72 49.97 -35.68
C GLY A 751 13.20 50.55 -34.35
N PHE A 752 14.52 50.47 -34.10
CA PHE A 752 15.09 50.95 -32.83
C PHE A 752 14.99 52.48 -32.70
N GLN A 753 15.24 53.20 -33.79
CA GLN A 753 15.17 54.66 -33.83
C GLN A 753 13.76 55.17 -33.47
N ALA A 754 12.70 54.53 -33.98
CA ALA A 754 11.33 54.86 -33.65
C ALA A 754 11.01 54.59 -32.16
N GLN A 755 11.45 53.44 -31.63
CA GLN A 755 11.28 53.12 -30.20
C GLN A 755 12.03 54.08 -29.29
N LEU A 756 13.26 54.42 -29.65
CA LEU A 756 14.09 55.35 -28.91
C LEU A 756 13.46 56.75 -28.93
N LEU A 757 12.98 57.22 -30.09
CA LEU A 757 12.30 58.51 -30.21
C LEU A 757 11.05 58.59 -29.33
N GLY A 758 10.25 57.52 -29.29
CA GLY A 758 9.04 57.41 -28.47
C GLY A 758 9.28 57.12 -26.97
N SER A 759 10.53 56.85 -26.57
CA SER A 759 10.87 56.57 -25.17
C SER A 759 11.03 57.86 -24.35
N SER A 760 11.10 57.73 -23.02
CA SER A 760 11.26 58.86 -22.11
C SER A 760 12.66 59.50 -22.24
N PHE A 761 12.79 60.76 -21.85
CA PHE A 761 14.09 61.44 -21.80
C PHE A 761 15.14 60.66 -20.98
N ALA A 762 14.73 60.07 -19.84
CA ALA A 762 15.60 59.24 -19.00
C ALA A 762 16.10 57.97 -19.71
N ALA A 763 15.24 57.32 -20.50
CA ALA A 763 15.63 56.14 -21.26
C ALA A 763 16.65 56.47 -22.35
N LYS A 764 16.41 57.57 -23.10
CA LYS A 764 17.33 58.06 -24.13
C LYS A 764 18.68 58.45 -23.53
N SER A 765 18.68 59.16 -22.40
CA SER A 765 19.91 59.64 -21.78
C SER A 765 20.80 58.52 -21.24
N VAL A 766 20.17 57.51 -20.62
CA VAL A 766 20.86 56.32 -20.13
C VAL A 766 21.42 55.49 -21.29
N PHE A 767 20.65 55.29 -22.35
CA PHE A 767 21.13 54.58 -23.54
C PHE A 767 22.32 55.29 -24.18
N LEU A 768 22.21 56.60 -24.45
CA LEU A 768 23.27 57.37 -25.11
C LEU A 768 24.56 57.37 -24.28
N SER A 769 24.45 57.55 -22.96
CA SER A 769 25.59 57.48 -22.05
C SER A 769 26.26 56.10 -22.11
N ALA A 770 25.50 55.01 -22.02
CA ALA A 770 26.04 53.66 -22.04
C ALA A 770 26.75 53.30 -23.37
N VAL A 771 26.23 53.77 -24.50
CA VAL A 771 26.82 53.52 -25.82
C VAL A 771 28.12 54.32 -26.01
N ILE A 772 28.16 55.56 -25.51
CA ILE A 772 29.34 56.42 -25.54
C ILE A 772 30.45 55.84 -24.64
N GLU A 773 30.13 55.52 -23.38
CA GLU A 773 31.07 54.91 -22.43
C GLU A 773 31.57 53.54 -22.91
N GLY A 774 30.69 52.75 -23.53
CA GLY A 774 31.01 51.46 -24.14
C GLY A 774 31.84 51.54 -25.43
N ASN A 775 32.26 52.75 -25.86
CA ASN A 775 33.03 52.99 -27.08
C ASN A 775 32.41 52.38 -28.35
N ARG A 776 31.08 52.42 -28.47
CA ARG A 776 30.33 51.82 -29.60
C ARG A 776 30.10 52.84 -30.73
N GLN A 777 31.20 53.30 -31.33
CA GLN A 777 31.26 54.39 -32.29
C GLN A 777 30.20 54.32 -33.42
N GLN A 778 30.09 53.17 -34.12
CA GLN A 778 29.19 53.04 -35.27
C GLN A 778 27.71 53.19 -34.88
N LEU A 779 27.32 52.56 -33.76
CA LEU A 779 25.95 52.59 -33.26
C LEU A 779 25.57 53.98 -32.74
N ALA A 780 26.41 54.57 -31.88
CA ALA A 780 26.15 55.88 -31.31
C ALA A 780 26.00 56.96 -32.38
N MET A 781 26.92 57.03 -33.34
CA MET A 781 26.86 58.07 -34.37
C MET A 781 25.63 57.92 -35.27
N HIS A 782 25.26 56.69 -35.61
CA HIS A 782 24.07 56.44 -36.41
C HIS A 782 22.80 56.87 -35.67
N VAL A 783 22.68 56.54 -34.38
CA VAL A 783 21.54 56.94 -33.56
C VAL A 783 21.52 58.45 -33.29
N LEU A 784 22.65 59.06 -32.95
CA LEU A 784 22.71 60.48 -32.65
C LEU A 784 22.46 61.36 -33.89
N ASN A 785 22.92 60.96 -35.08
CA ASN A 785 22.56 61.63 -36.33
C ASN A 785 21.03 61.64 -36.54
N TYR A 786 20.39 60.48 -36.32
CA TYR A 786 18.93 60.38 -36.43
C TYR A 786 18.21 61.26 -35.38
N LEU A 787 18.69 61.26 -34.13
CA LEU A 787 18.08 62.07 -33.07
C LEU A 787 18.28 63.57 -33.32
N ILE A 788 19.43 64.02 -33.84
CA ILE A 788 19.65 65.45 -34.16
C ILE A 788 18.69 65.96 -35.23
N ASP A 789 18.41 65.12 -36.23
CA ASP A 789 17.44 65.45 -37.28
C ASP A 789 15.98 65.42 -36.76
N ALA A 790 15.73 64.82 -35.60
CA ALA A 790 14.42 64.76 -34.98
C ALA A 790 14.05 66.06 -34.26
N GLN A 791 12.76 66.39 -34.24
CA GLN A 791 12.24 67.54 -33.50
C GLN A 791 11.82 67.12 -32.08
N PHE A 792 12.41 67.76 -31.08
CA PHE A 792 12.03 67.61 -29.67
C PHE A 792 11.34 68.88 -29.16
N GLU A 793 10.27 68.71 -28.39
CA GLU A 793 9.56 69.83 -27.73
C GLU A 793 10.34 70.35 -26.51
N ASP A 794 11.03 69.48 -25.78
CA ASP A 794 11.83 69.83 -24.61
C ASP A 794 13.24 70.26 -25.03
N LYS A 795 13.59 71.52 -24.72
CA LYS A 795 14.92 72.09 -24.98
C LYS A 795 16.03 71.37 -24.22
N SER A 796 15.72 70.82 -23.04
CA SER A 796 16.69 70.11 -22.20
C SER A 796 17.07 68.77 -22.81
N GLU A 797 16.08 68.08 -23.40
CA GLU A 797 16.28 66.83 -24.12
C GLU A 797 17.09 67.05 -25.40
N ARG A 798 16.76 68.10 -26.16
CA ARG A 798 17.54 68.51 -27.33
C ARG A 798 18.99 68.83 -26.95
N GLY A 799 19.19 69.64 -25.92
CA GLY A 799 20.52 70.02 -25.43
C GLY A 799 21.38 68.83 -25.03
N PHE A 800 20.79 67.86 -24.32
CA PHE A 800 21.48 66.63 -23.93
C PHE A 800 21.90 65.76 -25.13
N ILE A 801 21.06 65.67 -26.17
CA ILE A 801 21.38 64.91 -27.38
C ILE A 801 22.50 65.62 -28.16
N GLU A 802 22.43 66.95 -28.27
CA GLU A 802 23.49 67.77 -28.87
C GLU A 802 24.82 67.61 -28.11
N ASP A 803 24.78 67.58 -26.76
CA ASP A 803 25.94 67.28 -25.90
C ASP A 803 26.54 65.90 -26.21
N CYS A 804 25.71 64.86 -26.24
CA CYS A 804 26.15 63.49 -26.51
C CYS A 804 26.75 63.35 -27.90
N TYR A 805 26.19 64.03 -28.90
CA TYR A 805 26.76 64.04 -30.26
C TYR A 805 28.09 64.75 -30.33
N LEU A 806 28.23 65.90 -29.66
CA LEU A 806 29.50 66.60 -29.58
C LEU A 806 30.57 65.76 -28.88
N VAL A 807 30.25 65.17 -27.74
CA VAL A 807 31.16 64.25 -27.02
C VAL A 807 31.52 63.06 -27.89
N GLY A 808 30.57 62.48 -28.63
CA GLY A 808 30.82 61.40 -29.58
C GLY A 808 31.76 61.80 -30.71
N LEU A 809 31.53 62.96 -31.34
CA LEU A 809 32.40 63.52 -32.38
C LEU A 809 33.83 63.75 -31.86
N MET A 810 33.97 64.38 -30.69
CA MET A 810 35.28 64.64 -30.08
C MET A 810 35.99 63.37 -29.63
N THR A 811 35.24 62.33 -29.27
CA THR A 811 35.77 61.03 -28.83
C THR A 811 36.26 60.16 -29.96
N TRP A 812 35.47 60.05 -31.01
CA TRP A 812 35.72 59.09 -32.08
C TRP A 812 36.31 59.71 -33.34
N TYR A 813 36.15 61.02 -33.54
CA TYR A 813 36.67 61.76 -34.69
C TYR A 813 37.39 63.05 -34.26
N PRO A 814 38.42 62.95 -33.39
CA PRO A 814 39.11 64.12 -32.85
C PRO A 814 39.72 65.02 -33.93
N ASP A 815 40.10 64.47 -35.09
CA ASP A 815 40.73 65.20 -36.19
C ASP A 815 39.73 66.01 -37.04
N GLN A 816 38.42 65.83 -36.87
CA GLN A 816 37.37 66.50 -37.64
C GLN A 816 37.02 67.89 -37.07
N HIS A 817 38.04 68.71 -36.84
CA HIS A 817 37.90 70.03 -36.20
C HIS A 817 36.90 70.96 -36.91
N ALA A 818 36.82 70.90 -38.24
CA ALA A 818 35.88 71.71 -39.03
C ALA A 818 34.41 71.29 -38.82
N GLN A 819 34.15 69.97 -38.70
CA GLN A 819 32.82 69.44 -38.46
C GLN A 819 32.36 69.74 -37.03
N ILE A 820 33.26 69.59 -36.05
CA ILE A 820 33.00 69.94 -34.65
C ILE A 820 32.69 71.45 -34.55
N ALA A 821 33.49 72.31 -35.17
CA ALA A 821 33.26 73.75 -35.18
C ALA A 821 31.94 74.13 -35.88
N SER A 822 31.61 73.49 -37.01
CA SER A 822 30.35 73.71 -37.73
C SER A 822 29.14 73.30 -36.90
N PHE A 823 29.23 72.19 -36.16
CA PHE A 823 28.15 71.75 -35.29
C PHE A 823 27.91 72.72 -34.13
N ILE A 824 28.99 73.13 -33.45
CA ILE A 824 28.97 74.12 -32.36
C ILE A 824 28.37 75.46 -32.83
N ALA A 825 28.62 75.85 -34.08
CA ALA A 825 28.06 77.07 -34.66
C ALA A 825 26.57 76.94 -35.00
N ALA A 826 26.13 75.78 -35.47
CA ALA A 826 24.74 75.53 -35.88
C ALA A 826 23.79 75.27 -34.70
N HIS A 827 24.29 74.70 -33.61
CA HIS A 827 23.51 74.27 -32.46
C HIS A 827 23.74 75.17 -31.25
N LYS A 828 22.79 75.19 -30.30
CA LYS A 828 22.78 76.19 -29.22
C LYS A 828 22.42 75.63 -27.85
N ASP A 829 21.86 74.43 -27.77
CA ASP A 829 21.21 73.95 -26.55
C ASP A 829 22.13 73.03 -25.72
N PHE A 830 23.35 72.74 -26.20
CA PHE A 830 24.37 71.94 -25.51
C PHE A 830 25.10 72.70 -24.39
N SER A 831 25.72 71.96 -23.47
CA SER A 831 26.50 72.49 -22.37
C SER A 831 27.84 73.06 -22.84
N HIS A 832 27.93 74.38 -22.82
CA HIS A 832 29.08 75.10 -23.36
C HIS A 832 30.34 74.88 -22.49
N VAL A 833 30.17 74.80 -21.16
CA VAL A 833 31.25 74.53 -20.21
C VAL A 833 31.77 73.10 -20.34
N LYS A 834 30.89 72.08 -20.45
CA LYS A 834 31.33 70.69 -20.60
C LYS A 834 32.04 70.45 -21.94
N VAL A 835 31.50 71.02 -23.02
CA VAL A 835 32.13 70.95 -24.35
C VAL A 835 33.48 71.67 -24.34
N LEU A 836 33.60 72.83 -23.70
CA LEU A 836 34.88 73.51 -23.55
C LEU A 836 35.90 72.66 -22.79
N THR A 837 35.49 72.04 -21.67
CA THR A 837 36.34 71.15 -20.88
C THR A 837 36.89 69.98 -21.72
N ASP A 838 36.03 69.32 -22.49
CA ASP A 838 36.44 68.15 -23.30
C ASP A 838 37.37 68.55 -24.45
N LEU A 839 37.09 69.68 -25.14
CA LEU A 839 37.96 70.23 -26.18
C LEU A 839 39.37 70.55 -25.65
N LEU A 840 39.44 71.17 -24.47
CA LEU A 840 40.71 71.54 -23.84
C LEU A 840 41.47 70.30 -23.35
N SER A 841 40.79 69.34 -22.73
CA SER A 841 41.38 68.09 -22.22
C SER A 841 42.03 67.27 -23.34
N ARG A 842 41.40 67.25 -24.52
CA ARG A 842 41.90 66.54 -25.71
C ARG A 842 42.89 67.34 -26.53
N ASN A 843 43.27 68.54 -26.06
CA ASN A 843 44.15 69.47 -26.76
C ASN A 843 43.67 69.84 -28.17
N ILE A 844 42.35 69.84 -28.39
CA ILE A 844 41.71 70.26 -29.65
C ILE A 844 41.74 71.80 -29.70
N ARG A 845 42.88 72.34 -30.13
CA ARG A 845 43.13 73.78 -30.23
C ARG A 845 42.55 74.34 -31.54
N GLY A 846 42.13 75.61 -31.52
CA GLY A 846 41.74 76.33 -32.74
C GLY A 846 40.29 76.84 -32.72
N THR A 847 39.64 76.81 -33.88
CA THR A 847 38.33 77.45 -34.14
C THR A 847 37.20 76.93 -33.24
N ALA A 848 37.14 75.62 -32.96
CA ALA A 848 36.07 75.03 -32.14
C ALA A 848 36.07 75.55 -30.69
N ALA A 849 37.19 75.43 -29.97
CA ALA A 849 37.32 75.96 -28.60
C ALA A 849 37.18 77.49 -28.58
N GLY A 850 37.69 78.17 -29.61
CA GLY A 850 37.53 79.61 -29.78
C GLY A 850 36.06 80.05 -29.87
N VAL A 851 35.24 79.33 -30.65
CA VAL A 851 33.80 79.61 -30.80
C VAL A 851 33.07 79.45 -29.46
N VAL A 852 33.35 78.38 -28.71
CA VAL A 852 32.71 78.15 -27.40
C VAL A 852 33.14 79.21 -26.38
N ILE A 853 34.43 79.53 -26.31
CA ILE A 853 34.96 80.58 -25.42
C ILE A 853 34.34 81.94 -25.76
N GLU A 854 34.29 82.31 -27.04
CA GLU A 854 33.69 83.57 -27.48
C GLU A 854 32.23 83.65 -27.08
N ARG A 855 31.50 82.54 -27.18
CA ARG A 855 30.10 82.45 -26.81
C ARG A 855 29.87 82.54 -25.31
N LEU A 856 30.62 81.80 -24.50
CA LEU A 856 30.60 81.91 -23.03
C LEU A 856 30.98 83.32 -22.54
N THR A 857 31.80 84.03 -23.32
CA THR A 857 32.19 85.41 -23.02
C THR A 857 31.07 86.39 -23.34
N LYS A 858 30.40 86.24 -24.50
CA LYS A 858 29.34 87.12 -25.02
C LYS A 858 27.96 86.88 -24.39
N ASP A 859 27.52 85.64 -24.36
CA ASP A 859 26.17 85.24 -23.93
C ASP A 859 26.09 85.02 -22.40
N GLY A 860 27.24 84.90 -21.73
CA GLY A 860 27.35 84.58 -20.31
C GLY A 860 27.12 83.10 -20.01
N ILE A 861 27.41 82.70 -18.78
CA ILE A 861 27.21 81.32 -18.31
C ILE A 861 25.79 81.23 -17.75
N THR A 862 24.87 80.80 -18.61
CA THR A 862 23.43 80.69 -18.28
C THR A 862 23.04 79.29 -17.80
N GLU A 863 23.93 78.31 -17.99
CA GLU A 863 23.76 76.94 -17.53
C GLU A 863 24.17 76.74 -16.06
N GLU A 864 23.50 75.82 -15.36
CA GLU A 864 23.95 75.36 -14.05
C GLU A 864 25.24 74.53 -14.19
N VAL A 865 26.37 75.12 -13.82
CA VAL A 865 27.66 74.41 -13.76
C VAL A 865 27.73 73.63 -12.44
N THR A 866 28.25 72.41 -12.42
CA THR A 866 28.48 71.66 -11.16
C THR A 866 29.90 71.87 -10.62
N GLY A 867 30.14 71.54 -9.35
CA GLY A 867 31.49 71.66 -8.77
C GLY A 867 32.52 70.75 -9.44
N ASP A 868 32.11 69.58 -9.93
CA ASP A 868 33.00 68.66 -10.66
C ASP A 868 33.28 69.13 -12.09
N ASP A 869 32.33 69.80 -12.74
CA ASP A 869 32.57 70.44 -14.04
C ASP A 869 33.68 71.50 -13.94
N ILE A 870 33.72 72.27 -12.85
CA ILE A 870 34.77 73.25 -12.59
C ILE A 870 36.13 72.58 -12.40
N LYS A 871 36.20 71.51 -11.60
CA LYS A 871 37.47 70.78 -11.38
C LYS A 871 38.03 70.25 -12.70
N ARG A 872 37.18 69.60 -13.50
CA ARG A 872 37.59 69.09 -14.83
C ARG A 872 37.99 70.22 -15.77
N LEU A 873 37.25 71.34 -15.80
CA LEU A 873 37.62 72.50 -16.61
C LEU A 873 38.98 73.07 -16.19
N THR A 874 39.26 73.07 -14.88
CA THR A 874 40.52 73.53 -14.30
C THR A 874 41.69 72.65 -14.72
N GLU A 875 41.56 71.33 -14.57
CA GLU A 875 42.55 70.35 -15.05
C GLU A 875 42.77 70.47 -16.56
N ALA A 876 41.71 70.65 -17.33
CA ALA A 876 41.77 70.84 -18.78
C ALA A 876 42.47 72.15 -19.17
N ALA A 877 42.21 73.24 -18.44
CA ALA A 877 42.85 74.54 -18.65
C ALA A 877 44.34 74.49 -18.28
N GLU A 878 44.72 73.73 -17.26
CA GLU A 878 46.12 73.45 -16.90
C GLU A 878 46.84 72.67 -18.00
N LEU A 879 46.24 71.57 -18.48
CA LEU A 879 46.81 70.73 -19.53
C LEU A 879 46.98 71.47 -20.86
N SER A 880 46.02 72.33 -21.22
CA SER A 880 45.99 73.03 -22.50
C SER A 880 46.74 74.37 -22.50
N ASP A 881 47.16 74.88 -21.33
CA ASP A 881 47.71 76.23 -21.13
C ASP A 881 46.85 77.35 -21.75
N ASN A 882 45.52 77.20 -21.67
CA ASN A 882 44.59 78.15 -22.29
C ASN A 882 44.20 79.28 -21.32
N ARG A 883 44.86 80.43 -21.47
CA ARG A 883 44.60 81.64 -20.67
C ARG A 883 43.14 82.10 -20.68
N LYS A 884 42.43 81.94 -21.81
CA LYS A 884 41.01 82.32 -21.91
C LYS A 884 40.08 81.34 -21.19
N ALA A 885 40.48 80.08 -21.02
CA ALA A 885 39.72 79.11 -20.21
C ALA A 885 39.79 79.47 -18.72
N TRP A 886 40.96 79.89 -18.25
CA TRP A 886 41.15 80.41 -16.89
C TRP A 886 40.30 81.64 -16.57
N MET A 887 40.08 82.52 -17.55
CA MET A 887 39.11 83.61 -17.43
C MET A 887 37.69 83.07 -17.17
N ILE A 888 37.25 82.05 -17.91
CA ILE A 888 35.93 81.44 -17.72
C ILE A 888 35.83 80.79 -16.32
N ILE A 889 36.85 80.03 -15.90
CA ILE A 889 36.90 79.40 -14.56
C ILE A 889 36.78 80.46 -13.46
N GLY A 890 37.57 81.54 -13.56
CA GLY A 890 37.51 82.64 -12.60
C GLY A 890 36.14 83.31 -12.56
N ARG A 891 35.46 83.43 -13.71
CA ARG A 891 34.11 83.99 -13.79
C ARG A 891 33.06 83.09 -13.14
N ILE A 892 33.18 81.77 -13.31
CA ILE A 892 32.30 80.79 -12.66
C ILE A 892 32.44 80.89 -11.14
N HIS A 893 33.65 80.81 -10.60
CA HIS A 893 33.89 80.88 -9.17
C HIS A 893 33.44 82.22 -8.57
N LEU A 894 33.70 83.33 -9.28
CA LEU A 894 33.27 84.66 -8.82
C LEU A 894 31.73 84.76 -8.74
N ASN A 895 31.01 84.18 -9.70
CA ASN A 895 29.55 84.13 -9.69
C ASN A 895 28.99 83.22 -8.57
N ARG A 896 29.73 82.19 -8.16
CA ARG A 896 29.35 81.30 -7.05
C ARG A 896 29.67 81.84 -5.65
N GLY A 897 30.51 82.87 -5.58
CA GLY A 897 30.99 83.43 -4.31
C GLY A 897 32.32 82.83 -3.82
N ASP A 898 32.93 81.92 -4.58
CA ASP A 898 34.19 81.25 -4.28
C ASP A 898 35.37 82.16 -4.64
N LEU A 899 35.63 83.17 -3.81
CA LEU A 899 36.57 84.23 -4.16
C LEU A 899 38.02 83.72 -4.27
N LEU A 900 38.46 82.82 -3.39
CA LEU A 900 39.84 82.33 -3.36
C LEU A 900 40.22 81.65 -4.69
N GLU A 901 39.35 80.77 -5.15
CA GLU A 901 39.48 80.00 -6.38
C GLU A 901 39.34 80.90 -7.61
N ALA A 902 38.43 81.89 -7.57
CA ALA A 902 38.30 82.89 -8.63
C ALA A 902 39.59 83.70 -8.82
N LEU A 903 40.19 84.17 -7.72
CA LEU A 903 41.44 84.93 -7.73
C LEU A 903 42.59 84.10 -8.29
N TRP A 904 42.72 82.87 -7.83
CA TRP A 904 43.74 81.94 -8.31
C TRP A 904 43.61 81.69 -9.82
N ALA A 905 42.39 81.42 -10.29
CA ALA A 905 42.12 81.21 -11.71
C ALA A 905 42.43 82.45 -12.57
N TYR A 906 42.06 83.65 -12.12
CA TYR A 906 42.40 84.87 -12.87
C TYR A 906 43.90 85.17 -12.90
N VAL A 907 44.63 84.91 -11.80
CA VAL A 907 46.11 85.02 -11.77
C VAL A 907 46.73 84.08 -12.80
N LYS A 908 46.30 82.82 -12.81
CA LYS A 908 46.74 81.82 -13.79
C LYS A 908 46.43 82.22 -15.23
N GLY A 909 45.24 82.77 -15.48
CA GLY A 909 44.81 83.24 -16.80
C GLY A 909 45.38 84.57 -17.26
N GLU A 910 46.15 85.27 -16.41
CA GLU A 910 46.54 86.68 -16.58
C GLU A 910 45.35 87.61 -16.89
N HIS A 911 44.16 87.29 -16.38
CA HIS A 911 42.93 88.00 -16.71
C HIS A 911 42.69 89.16 -15.74
N TYR A 912 42.46 90.37 -16.27
CA TYR A 912 42.27 91.58 -15.47
C TYR A 912 41.03 92.40 -15.84
N ASP A 913 40.29 92.06 -16.91
CA ASP A 913 39.24 92.93 -17.46
C ASP A 913 38.06 93.15 -16.49
N ASN A 914 37.78 92.18 -15.62
CA ASN A 914 36.71 92.24 -14.62
C ASN A 914 37.20 92.53 -13.19
N TYR A 915 38.37 93.17 -13.04
CA TYR A 915 38.95 93.50 -11.73
C TYR A 915 38.03 94.30 -10.81
N GLN A 916 37.11 95.11 -11.35
CA GLN A 916 36.16 95.88 -10.55
C GLN A 916 35.15 95.00 -9.79
N GLU A 917 34.73 93.88 -10.37
CA GLU A 917 33.83 92.92 -9.71
C GLU A 917 34.59 92.16 -8.63
N VAL A 918 35.82 91.75 -8.92
CA VAL A 918 36.71 91.08 -7.97
C VAL A 918 37.04 91.98 -6.78
N LEU A 919 37.27 93.29 -7.00
CA LEU A 919 37.49 94.26 -5.94
C LEU A 919 36.28 94.42 -5.00
N LYS A 920 35.06 94.24 -5.50
CA LYS A 920 33.86 94.25 -4.65
C LYS A 920 33.80 92.98 -3.80
N ALA A 921 34.13 91.83 -4.38
CA ALA A 921 34.13 90.55 -3.67
C ALA A 921 35.24 90.48 -2.59
N ILE A 922 36.44 91.02 -2.85
CA ILE A 922 37.53 91.07 -1.85
C ILE A 922 37.12 91.88 -0.61
N LYS A 923 36.35 92.96 -0.76
CA LYS A 923 35.95 93.82 0.37
C LYS A 923 35.07 93.10 1.41
N SER A 924 34.39 92.03 1.02
CA SER A 924 33.48 91.28 1.90
C SER A 924 34.16 90.14 2.66
N VAL A 925 35.48 89.94 2.51
CA VAL A 925 36.19 88.79 3.09
C VAL A 925 37.10 89.20 4.24
N GLU A 926 37.16 88.38 5.29
CA GLU A 926 38.00 88.63 6.48
C GLU A 926 39.18 87.64 6.61
N ASP A 927 39.12 86.51 5.91
CA ASP A 927 40.07 85.40 6.06
C ASP A 927 41.43 85.64 5.42
N PHE A 928 42.49 85.23 6.14
CA PHE A 928 43.89 85.41 5.74
C PHE A 928 44.21 84.83 4.35
N GLU A 929 43.69 83.65 4.01
CA GLU A 929 43.99 82.97 2.74
C GLU A 929 43.47 83.75 1.52
N HIS A 930 42.26 84.29 1.62
CA HIS A 930 41.66 85.14 0.59
C HIS A 930 42.46 86.42 0.38
N TRP A 931 42.91 87.06 1.47
CA TRP A 931 43.80 88.21 1.38
C TRP A 931 45.14 87.84 0.74
N ASN A 932 45.67 86.65 1.03
CA ASN A 932 46.95 86.18 0.49
C ASN A 932 46.90 85.98 -1.03
N MET A 933 45.86 85.35 -1.55
CA MET A 933 45.66 85.21 -3.00
C MET A 933 45.29 86.54 -3.67
N ALA A 934 44.57 87.42 -2.96
CA ALA A 934 44.23 88.75 -3.46
C ALA A 934 45.47 89.62 -3.69
N VAL A 935 46.54 89.47 -2.89
CA VAL A 935 47.82 90.16 -3.14
C VAL A 935 48.36 89.82 -4.53
N ASP A 936 48.42 88.53 -4.87
CA ASP A 936 49.00 88.06 -6.14
C ASP A 936 48.16 88.55 -7.34
N TYR A 937 46.82 88.49 -7.23
CA TYR A 937 45.91 89.04 -8.24
C TYR A 937 46.02 90.56 -8.39
N LEU A 938 46.02 91.32 -7.29
CA LEU A 938 46.05 92.77 -7.35
C LEU A 938 47.42 93.30 -7.82
N GLN A 939 48.52 92.61 -7.50
CA GLN A 939 49.84 92.90 -8.08
C GLN A 939 49.86 92.69 -9.60
N MET A 940 49.20 91.63 -10.09
CA MET A 940 49.03 91.38 -11.52
C MET A 940 48.21 92.49 -12.19
N VAL A 941 47.04 92.84 -11.63
CA VAL A 941 46.14 93.89 -12.16
C VAL A 941 46.83 95.26 -12.13
N LYS A 942 47.59 95.60 -11.08
CA LYS A 942 48.37 96.85 -10.95
C LYS A 942 49.30 97.07 -12.16
N ARG A 943 49.89 96.01 -12.71
CA ARG A 943 50.80 96.08 -13.86
C ARG A 943 50.08 96.27 -15.19
N ARG A 944 48.79 95.95 -15.28
CA ARG A 944 48.01 95.88 -16.54
C ARG A 944 46.99 97.02 -16.68
N VAL A 945 46.41 97.49 -15.57
CA VAL A 945 45.36 98.52 -15.57
C VAL A 945 45.94 99.92 -15.44
N LYS A 946 45.38 100.88 -16.20
CA LYS A 946 45.80 102.29 -16.15
C LYS A 946 45.40 102.99 -14.85
N ASP A 947 44.17 102.75 -14.38
CA ASP A 947 43.70 103.28 -13.08
C ASP A 947 44.06 102.31 -11.95
N THR A 948 45.25 102.52 -11.41
CA THR A 948 45.78 101.68 -10.33
C THR A 948 45.27 102.09 -8.96
N LYS A 949 44.63 103.26 -8.79
CA LYS A 949 44.20 103.75 -7.45
C LYS A 949 43.33 102.77 -6.67
N PRO A 950 42.21 102.25 -7.20
CA PRO A 950 41.36 101.32 -6.44
C PRO A 950 42.06 99.98 -6.17
N VAL A 951 42.95 99.56 -7.08
CA VAL A 951 43.74 98.33 -6.95
C VAL A 951 44.83 98.49 -5.89
N MET A 952 45.53 99.63 -5.87
CA MET A 952 46.57 99.98 -4.90
C MET A 952 46.01 100.09 -3.49
N THR A 953 44.82 100.69 -3.33
CA THR A 953 44.13 100.72 -2.04
C THR A 953 43.77 99.32 -1.57
N MET A 954 43.24 98.46 -2.43
CA MET A 954 42.90 97.10 -2.00
C MET A 954 44.15 96.23 -1.75
N LEU A 955 45.20 96.44 -2.53
CA LEU A 955 46.48 95.74 -2.38
C LEU A 955 47.17 96.16 -1.07
N SER A 956 47.05 97.43 -0.68
CA SER A 956 47.56 97.92 0.60
C SER A 956 46.87 97.22 1.78
N PHE A 957 45.54 97.09 1.73
CA PHE A 957 44.79 96.31 2.72
C PHE A 957 45.19 94.84 2.72
N ALA A 958 45.31 94.21 1.55
CA ALA A 958 45.66 92.79 1.42
C ALA A 958 47.07 92.48 1.96
N LEU A 959 48.06 93.33 1.68
CA LEU A 959 49.44 93.17 2.16
C LEU A 959 49.54 93.31 3.69
N VAL A 960 48.78 94.24 4.28
CA VAL A 960 48.69 94.39 5.74
C VAL A 960 48.01 93.20 6.38
N LYS A 961 46.86 92.77 5.83
CA LYS A 961 46.10 91.62 6.35
C LYS A 961 46.87 90.30 6.28
N THR A 962 47.81 90.17 5.35
CA THR A 962 48.65 88.98 5.16
C THR A 962 49.99 89.05 5.89
N ASN A 963 50.23 90.12 6.67
CA ASN A 963 51.50 90.39 7.34
C ASN A 963 52.72 90.44 6.40
N ARG A 964 52.50 90.74 5.11
CA ARG A 964 53.56 90.97 4.11
C ARG A 964 54.06 92.42 4.20
N LEU A 965 54.49 92.83 5.40
CA LEU A 965 54.85 94.22 5.72
C LEU A 965 56.02 94.74 4.87
N VAL A 966 56.97 93.88 4.50
CA VAL A 966 58.09 94.24 3.61
C VAL A 966 57.59 94.57 2.20
N GLU A 967 56.63 93.83 1.67
CA GLU A 967 56.01 94.11 0.37
C GLU A 967 55.10 95.34 0.44
N PHE A 968 54.42 95.56 1.58
CA PHE A 968 53.66 96.78 1.84
C PHE A 968 54.56 98.01 1.87
N GLU A 969 55.65 97.98 2.63
CA GLU A 969 56.65 99.05 2.71
C GLU A 969 57.29 99.31 1.34
N LYS A 970 57.67 98.25 0.61
CA LYS A 970 58.15 98.38 -0.77
C LYS A 970 57.09 98.98 -1.68
N MET A 971 55.82 98.59 -1.59
CA MET A 971 54.76 99.16 -2.40
C MET A 971 54.46 100.62 -2.05
N MET A 972 54.51 100.96 -0.76
CA MET A 972 54.36 102.33 -0.25
C MET A 972 55.58 103.19 -0.59
N ALA A 973 56.77 102.59 -0.74
CA ALA A 973 58.00 103.24 -1.21
C ALA A 973 58.09 103.32 -2.75
N GLU A 974 57.55 102.35 -3.49
CA GLU A 974 57.42 102.39 -4.96
C GLU A 974 56.34 103.38 -5.39
N GLY A 975 55.22 103.42 -4.66
CA GLY A 975 54.22 104.50 -4.72
C GLY A 975 54.69 105.77 -4.00
N GLY A 976 55.80 105.67 -3.26
CA GLY A 976 56.44 106.70 -2.45
C GLY A 976 57.82 107.05 -2.96
N ASN A 977 58.00 107.08 -4.29
CA ASN A 977 58.95 108.02 -4.89
C ASN A 977 58.37 109.43 -4.78
N GLY A 978 58.21 109.86 -3.53
CA GLY A 978 58.46 111.20 -3.07
C GLY A 978 59.61 111.09 -2.07
N ASP A 979 60.82 111.30 -2.57
CA ASP A 979 62.10 111.54 -1.89
C ASP A 979 62.17 111.39 -0.36
N ALA A 980 63.04 110.48 0.10
CA ALA A 980 63.92 110.76 1.25
C ALA A 980 65.16 109.85 1.21
N GLY A 981 66.32 110.47 1.00
CA GLY A 981 67.63 109.83 0.94
C GLY A 981 68.20 109.37 2.28
N PRO A 982 69.48 108.95 2.33
CA PRO A 982 70.08 108.24 3.48
C PRO A 982 70.26 109.06 4.77
N GLU A 983 69.98 110.36 4.76
CA GLU A 983 70.15 111.27 5.92
C GLU A 983 69.07 111.11 7.00
N ASP A 984 68.04 110.32 6.72
CA ASP A 984 66.83 110.29 7.54
C ASP A 984 66.90 109.29 8.71
N ARG A 985 68.00 108.57 8.93
CA ARG A 985 68.05 107.46 9.93
C ARG A 985 68.59 107.84 11.31
N VAL A 986 68.90 109.12 11.54
CA VAL A 986 69.49 109.60 12.80
C VAL A 986 68.52 110.44 13.63
N CYS A 987 68.76 110.51 14.94
CA CYS A 987 68.01 111.29 15.91
C CYS A 987 68.10 112.78 15.58
N GLY A 988 66.98 113.46 15.37
CA GLY A 988 66.96 114.90 15.04
C GLY A 988 67.31 115.85 16.19
N ILE A 989 67.95 115.34 17.25
CA ILE A 989 68.48 116.14 18.37
C ILE A 989 70.00 115.97 18.49
N CYS A 990 70.50 114.74 18.52
CA CYS A 990 71.94 114.51 18.65
C CYS A 990 72.62 114.22 17.31
N GLU A 991 71.86 113.91 16.25
CA GLU A 991 72.31 113.58 14.88
C GLU A 991 73.29 112.39 14.77
N GLU A 992 73.73 111.84 15.89
CA GLU A 992 74.68 110.71 15.97
C GLU A 992 73.99 109.34 16.12
N ASN A 993 72.96 109.24 16.97
CA ASN A 993 72.32 107.97 17.34
C ASN A 993 71.05 107.72 16.53
N PRO A 994 70.64 106.46 16.30
CA PRO A 994 69.45 106.15 15.51
C PRO A 994 68.16 106.70 16.15
N ARG A 995 67.22 107.14 15.30
CA ARG A 995 65.87 107.51 15.73
C ARG A 995 65.09 106.24 16.07
N GLU A 996 64.79 106.00 17.34
CA GLU A 996 64.19 104.73 17.77
C GLU A 996 63.10 104.89 18.84
N MET A 997 62.72 106.12 19.19
CA MET A 997 61.71 106.38 20.22
C MET A 997 60.43 106.95 19.63
N ASN A 998 59.33 106.23 19.86
CA ASN A 998 57.96 106.63 19.55
C ASN A 998 57.30 107.32 20.76
N PHE A 999 56.64 108.46 20.52
CA PHE A 999 55.90 109.25 21.52
C PHE A 999 54.39 109.10 21.41
N LEU A 1000 53.73 108.65 22.48
CA LEU A 1000 52.26 108.60 22.54
C LEU A 1000 51.67 109.85 23.20
N PRO A 1001 50.44 110.27 22.78
CA PRO A 1001 49.57 109.61 21.81
C PRO A 1001 49.86 109.96 20.34
N CYS A 1002 50.81 110.87 20.05
CA CYS A 1002 51.01 111.39 18.70
C CYS A 1002 51.69 110.44 17.70
N ASN A 1003 52.25 109.33 18.17
CA ASN A 1003 52.97 108.31 17.40
C ASN A 1003 54.19 108.79 16.57
N HIS A 1004 54.77 109.95 16.92
CA HIS A 1004 55.95 110.48 16.23
C HIS A 1004 57.25 109.83 16.70
N VAL A 1005 58.13 109.52 15.75
CA VAL A 1005 59.46 108.93 15.97
C VAL A 1005 60.54 109.91 15.52
N TYR A 1006 61.20 110.57 16.48
CA TYR A 1006 62.13 111.66 16.16
C TYR A 1006 63.48 111.56 16.89
N THR A 1007 63.53 110.86 18.03
CA THR A 1007 64.68 110.90 18.94
C THR A 1007 65.26 109.52 19.23
N CYS A 1008 66.53 109.47 19.64
CA CYS A 1008 67.12 108.30 20.30
C CYS A 1008 66.62 108.17 21.75
N GLU A 1009 66.85 107.00 22.36
CA GLU A 1009 66.42 106.70 23.75
C GLU A 1009 66.95 107.74 24.76
N GLY A 1010 68.22 108.13 24.66
CA GLY A 1010 68.83 109.09 25.58
C GLY A 1010 68.24 110.51 25.47
N CYS A 1011 67.82 110.93 24.29
CA CYS A 1011 67.20 112.25 24.08
C CYS A 1011 65.72 112.26 24.47
N ALA A 1012 65.00 111.15 24.28
CA ALA A 1012 63.57 111.02 24.56
C ALA A 1012 63.18 111.30 26.03
N VAL A 1013 64.08 110.99 26.98
CA VAL A 1013 63.84 111.22 28.42
C VAL A 1013 63.84 112.70 28.77
N LYS A 1014 64.54 113.55 28.00
CA LYS A 1014 64.73 114.97 28.30
C LYS A 1014 63.60 115.86 27.79
N VAL A 1015 62.75 115.36 26.89
CA VAL A 1015 61.63 116.09 26.29
C VAL A 1015 60.30 115.69 26.93
N ARG A 1016 59.54 116.69 27.36
CA ARG A 1016 58.19 116.52 27.94
C ARG A 1016 57.09 116.58 26.87
N ASP A 1017 57.30 117.39 25.84
CA ASP A 1017 56.39 117.57 24.71
C ASP A 1017 57.04 117.07 23.42
N CYS A 1018 56.23 116.55 22.50
CA CYS A 1018 56.71 116.01 21.23
C CYS A 1018 57.38 117.11 20.39
N PRO A 1019 58.64 116.95 19.94
CA PRO A 1019 59.30 117.98 19.13
C PRO A 1019 58.62 118.28 17.80
N ILE A 1020 57.88 117.30 17.24
CA ILE A 1020 57.18 117.44 15.96
C ILE A 1020 55.85 118.18 16.13
N CYS A 1021 55.00 117.72 17.05
CA CYS A 1021 53.63 118.26 17.16
C CYS A 1021 53.34 119.05 18.44
N ARG A 1022 54.32 119.17 19.35
CA ARG A 1022 54.24 119.87 20.65
C ARG A 1022 53.16 119.37 21.61
N ASN A 1023 52.54 118.22 21.32
CA ASN A 1023 51.62 117.59 22.27
C ASN A 1023 52.38 116.98 23.46
N PRO A 1024 51.80 117.01 24.68
CA PRO A 1024 52.43 116.43 25.86
C PRO A 1024 52.56 114.91 25.73
N ILE A 1025 53.73 114.37 26.06
CA ILE A 1025 54.07 112.96 25.89
C ILE A 1025 53.60 112.17 27.12
N THR A 1026 52.61 111.29 26.93
CA THR A 1026 52.07 110.45 28.01
C THR A 1026 52.87 109.16 28.20
N SER A 1027 53.36 108.54 27.12
CA SER A 1027 54.27 107.39 27.20
C SER A 1027 55.27 107.35 26.04
N ARG A 1028 56.40 106.67 26.27
CA ARG A 1028 57.53 106.57 25.35
C ARG A 1028 57.82 105.10 25.10
N HIS A 1029 57.89 104.69 23.85
CA HIS A 1029 58.17 103.30 23.47
C HIS A 1029 59.32 103.24 22.48
N ARG A 1030 60.26 102.33 22.72
CA ARG A 1030 61.33 102.04 21.76
C ARG A 1030 60.79 101.18 20.62
N ILE A 1031 61.18 101.49 19.40
CA ILE A 1031 60.82 100.71 18.20
C ILE A 1031 62.07 100.31 17.43
N TYR A 1032 62.06 99.10 16.91
CA TYR A 1032 63.12 98.60 16.04
C TYR A 1032 62.70 98.86 14.58
N LEU A 1033 63.32 99.86 13.97
CA LEU A 1033 63.23 100.18 12.54
C LEU A 1033 64.35 99.42 11.81
N ALA A 1034 64.06 98.68 10.74
CA ALA A 1034 65.08 98.08 9.88
C ALA A 1034 65.31 98.94 8.62
#